data_AF-A0A441BTX2-F1
#
_entry.id   AF-A0A441BTX2-F1
#
_cell.length_a   1.000
_cell.length_b   1.000
_cell.length_c   1.000
_cell.angle_alpha   90.00
_cell.angle_beta   90.00
_cell.angle_gamma   90.00
#
_symmetry.space_group_name_H-M   'P 1'
#
loop_
_entity.id
_entity.type
_entity.pdbx_description
1 polymer ?
#
loop_
_entity_poly.entity_id
_entity_poly.type
_entity_poly.pdbx_seq_one_letter_code
_entity_poly.pdbx_strand_id
1 'polypeptide(L)'
;MPLPDPALRPIDVIDGASIKGRKGLYVLGCFDQRITFYSQQVRGLALIHALAEQDYLREKPRVAVIGGGAAGLAAAAAAALASDSEVVLFEAADDLLKLQMGTDRRKLDPHIYNWPRSGADDPVADLPILDWEAGPSSNVRDDVVRQFEDVAGRRGNLVVLKRHRVTGARELDAGGYELTVFDKAAGRLRTEAFQIVILAFGFGLEASETVHGIGDKSYWDNAGIPGAEFRGRANPHYFVSGSGDGGLIDFVAAASKDFDHAAMIQAVTSYPNMEPVKTELLAIETEARHAKVLGDPFNLFEAFSDRIGPLIQANGLVTHLARQLRPGVQMTLQTRDESVFTLGSSILNRLAVVATIIACQTTEGHGFNHLTCENFSRVAGYKPAADEPTYKLNCDGQIVTADEVIVRRGTDRDSVRQPFSDLLTGYEAQHCDWLDRLGEATLIPKLSNDAQDFFRDLARSAHVAGSRRRIALAQAAMPMIVHLSAVGEEIRWAGAHNPDRIAEAWDDGSAFDATLAQGPEALGSIAGAILRVAVHAPQATVHATPLDWLEPWRQLTAMSPYGGGILMPKLVGDNPGGGAQIRIATGGARLATMVHRALDKWLLARIDAHLTSFFLTGEDQGAYVDLEIHSSLRNLMRGTWTTWREAFTDDSALLGRFLRLVVSASDDDGDAVQVLVGRSKLKQIIGGTALSLAIAAVWGQTSPRGMRPGNLLRQLAGNEHTGHGCAPDRILGKRPSLSADTHNWQTSFVLLALEGSLDLARKAEAPFAIVEAGQPSLAETTGSGPMMMWISQEFIDALAGGVGALKALIEEVERQYTLPMLEAIERLGETT
;
A
#
# COMPACT_ATOMS: atom_id res chain seq x y z
N MET A 1 -10.93 3.03 -28.83
CA MET A 1 -11.32 3.48 -27.48
C MET A 1 -12.74 2.97 -27.23
N PRO A 2 -12.98 2.13 -26.22
CA PRO A 2 -14.35 1.94 -25.76
C PRO A 2 -14.83 3.26 -25.15
N LEU A 3 -16.01 3.72 -25.55
CA LEU A 3 -16.68 4.87 -24.92
C LEU A 3 -16.78 4.60 -23.40
N PRO A 4 -16.55 5.60 -22.53
CA PRO A 4 -16.82 5.44 -21.11
C PRO A 4 -18.29 5.08 -20.94
N ASP A 5 -18.56 3.94 -20.30
CA ASP A 5 -19.91 3.48 -19.99
C ASP A 5 -20.61 4.56 -19.14
N PRO A 6 -21.62 5.27 -19.70
CA PRO A 6 -22.16 6.48 -19.09
C PRO A 6 -23.02 6.12 -17.87
N ALA A 7 -22.91 6.93 -16.82
CA ALA A 7 -23.82 6.84 -15.68
C ALA A 7 -25.28 6.98 -16.16
N LEU A 8 -26.20 6.31 -15.44
CA LEU A 8 -27.62 6.39 -15.74
C LEU A 8 -28.13 7.83 -15.62
N ARG A 9 -29.03 8.23 -16.54
CA ARG A 9 -29.72 9.51 -16.42
C ARG A 9 -30.67 9.48 -15.22
N PRO A 10 -30.94 10.63 -14.59
CA PRO A 10 -31.85 10.74 -13.45
C PRO A 10 -33.19 10.02 -13.65
N ILE A 11 -33.80 10.20 -14.82
CA ILE A 11 -35.08 9.55 -15.13
C ILE A 11 -34.96 8.02 -15.21
N ASP A 12 -33.85 7.50 -15.76
CA ASP A 12 -33.62 6.06 -15.84
C ASP A 12 -33.41 5.46 -14.45
N VAL A 13 -32.80 6.22 -13.51
CA VAL A 13 -32.68 5.81 -12.10
C VAL A 13 -34.05 5.74 -11.41
N ILE A 14 -34.91 6.74 -11.61
CA ILE A 14 -36.27 6.76 -11.05
C ILE A 14 -37.11 5.63 -11.65
N ASP A 15 -37.04 5.40 -12.95
CA ASP A 15 -37.78 4.33 -13.64
C ASP A 15 -37.41 2.95 -13.07
N GLY A 16 -36.14 2.74 -12.73
CA GLY A 16 -35.66 1.48 -12.17
C GLY A 16 -36.11 1.24 -10.74
N ALA A 17 -36.24 2.31 -9.95
CA ALA A 17 -36.61 2.23 -8.53
C ALA A 17 -38.13 2.34 -8.28
N SER A 18 -38.86 3.04 -9.15
CA SER A 18 -40.30 3.30 -8.95
C SER A 18 -41.18 2.09 -9.29
N ILE A 19 -42.35 2.01 -8.67
CA ILE A 19 -43.37 1.00 -9.00
C ILE A 19 -44.47 1.65 -9.82
N LYS A 20 -44.78 1.10 -11.01
CA LYS A 20 -45.80 1.67 -11.89
C LYS A 20 -47.15 1.80 -11.18
N GLY A 21 -47.71 3.01 -11.20
CA GLY A 21 -48.99 3.32 -10.55
C GLY A 21 -48.91 3.68 -9.07
N ARG A 22 -47.71 3.61 -8.44
CA ARG A 22 -47.52 3.93 -7.02
C ARG A 22 -46.57 5.11 -6.86
N LYS A 23 -47.12 6.31 -6.64
CA LYS A 23 -46.31 7.53 -6.47
C LYS A 23 -45.61 7.53 -5.12
N GLY A 24 -44.36 7.98 -5.06
CA GLY A 24 -43.60 8.12 -3.81
C GLY A 24 -43.12 6.81 -3.18
N LEU A 25 -43.21 5.68 -3.88
CA LEU A 25 -42.67 4.40 -3.42
C LEU A 25 -41.51 3.97 -4.32
N TYR A 26 -40.36 3.73 -3.72
CA TYR A 26 -39.13 3.38 -4.42
C TYR A 26 -38.51 2.13 -3.81
N VAL A 27 -38.00 1.24 -4.66
CA VAL A 27 -37.32 0.00 -4.31
C VAL A 27 -35.84 0.14 -4.62
N LEU A 28 -35.00 -0.25 -3.67
CA LEU A 28 -33.56 -0.04 -3.76
C LEU A 28 -32.80 -1.35 -3.51
N GLY A 29 -32.15 -1.89 -4.55
CA GLY A 29 -31.17 -2.97 -4.40
C GLY A 29 -31.71 -4.39 -4.32
N CYS A 30 -32.96 -4.60 -3.89
CA CYS A 30 -33.44 -5.94 -3.51
C CYS A 30 -33.86 -6.85 -4.68
N PHE A 31 -33.88 -6.33 -5.92
CA PHE A 31 -34.09 -7.08 -7.15
C PHE A 31 -32.86 -7.08 -8.08
N ASP A 32 -31.80 -6.39 -7.69
CA ASP A 32 -30.56 -6.31 -8.46
C ASP A 32 -29.76 -7.63 -8.44
N GLN A 33 -28.95 -7.81 -9.49
CA GLN A 33 -28.06 -8.96 -9.63
C GLN A 33 -26.71 -8.75 -8.92
N ARG A 34 -26.07 -7.58 -9.10
CA ARG A 34 -24.78 -7.25 -8.48
C ARG A 34 -24.95 -6.37 -7.24
N ILE A 35 -24.76 -7.01 -6.09
CA ILE A 35 -25.09 -6.51 -4.75
C ILE A 35 -23.84 -6.19 -3.89
N THR A 36 -22.79 -5.64 -4.50
CA THR A 36 -21.59 -5.22 -3.77
C THR A 36 -21.90 -4.04 -2.83
N PHE A 37 -21.09 -3.87 -1.79
CA PHE A 37 -21.25 -2.77 -0.83
C PHE A 37 -21.26 -1.40 -1.53
N TYR A 38 -20.31 -1.18 -2.43
CA TYR A 38 -20.20 0.03 -3.26
C TYR A 38 -21.42 0.24 -4.15
N SER A 39 -21.88 -0.79 -4.87
CA SER A 39 -23.01 -0.64 -5.80
C SER A 39 -24.32 -0.32 -5.09
N GLN A 40 -24.47 -0.76 -3.84
CA GLN A 40 -25.61 -0.40 -2.99
C GLN A 40 -25.58 1.08 -2.58
N GLN A 41 -24.42 1.63 -2.20
CA GLN A 41 -24.29 3.06 -1.89
C GLN A 41 -24.54 3.94 -3.11
N VAL A 42 -23.96 3.58 -4.26
CA VAL A 42 -24.15 4.33 -5.51
C VAL A 42 -25.63 4.40 -5.88
N ARG A 43 -26.37 3.29 -5.80
CA ARG A 43 -27.83 3.30 -6.06
C ARG A 43 -28.58 4.25 -5.13
N GLY A 44 -28.24 4.24 -3.83
CA GLY A 44 -28.87 5.14 -2.85
C GLY A 44 -28.61 6.61 -3.16
N LEU A 45 -27.35 6.97 -3.45
CA LEU A 45 -26.96 8.34 -3.83
C LEU A 45 -27.62 8.76 -5.15
N ALA A 46 -27.57 7.90 -6.17
CA ALA A 46 -28.14 8.18 -7.48
C ALA A 46 -29.65 8.40 -7.41
N LEU A 47 -30.38 7.57 -6.64
CA LEU A 47 -31.82 7.74 -6.47
C LEU A 47 -32.16 9.10 -5.86
N ILE A 48 -31.49 9.48 -4.77
CA ILE A 48 -31.79 10.76 -4.12
C ILE A 48 -31.42 11.95 -5.01
N HIS A 49 -30.27 11.90 -5.69
CA HIS A 49 -29.92 12.92 -6.67
C HIS A 49 -31.01 13.06 -7.74
N ALA A 50 -31.47 11.94 -8.29
CA ALA A 50 -32.53 11.96 -9.29
C ALA A 50 -33.85 12.52 -8.76
N LEU A 51 -34.24 12.19 -7.53
CA LEU A 51 -35.44 12.76 -6.89
C LEU A 51 -35.31 14.26 -6.63
N ALA A 52 -34.13 14.73 -6.26
CA ALA A 52 -33.86 16.16 -6.06
C ALA A 52 -33.93 16.92 -7.40
N GLU A 53 -33.27 16.41 -8.43
CA GLU A 53 -33.21 17.02 -9.76
C GLU A 53 -34.58 17.07 -10.45
N GLN A 54 -35.44 16.10 -10.18
CA GLN A 54 -36.80 16.04 -10.69
C GLN A 54 -37.84 16.67 -9.74
N ASP A 55 -37.40 17.52 -8.79
CA ASP A 55 -38.23 18.29 -7.86
C ASP A 55 -39.13 17.48 -6.90
N TYR A 56 -38.93 16.17 -6.74
CA TYR A 56 -39.72 15.34 -5.83
C TYR A 56 -39.48 15.70 -4.35
N LEU A 57 -38.34 16.29 -4.03
CA LEU A 57 -37.99 16.71 -2.66
C LEU A 57 -38.31 18.18 -2.36
N ARG A 58 -38.80 18.94 -3.36
CA ARG A 58 -38.99 20.40 -3.26
C ARG A 58 -40.01 20.80 -2.19
N GLU A 59 -41.11 20.06 -2.08
CA GLU A 59 -42.19 20.30 -1.12
C GLU A 59 -41.91 19.71 0.28
N LYS A 60 -40.66 19.33 0.56
CA LYS A 60 -40.19 18.79 1.85
C LYS A 60 -41.02 17.58 2.34
N PRO A 61 -41.24 16.55 1.49
CA PRO A 61 -42.03 15.38 1.87
C PRO A 61 -41.40 14.67 3.08
N ARG A 62 -42.21 14.08 3.96
CA ARG A 62 -41.67 13.19 4.99
C ARG A 62 -41.22 11.89 4.33
N VAL A 63 -39.95 11.51 4.52
CA VAL A 63 -39.30 10.38 3.84
C VAL A 63 -39.03 9.26 4.83
N ALA A 64 -39.51 8.05 4.55
CA ALA A 64 -39.10 6.84 5.25
C ALA A 64 -38.06 6.07 4.43
N VAL A 65 -36.98 5.66 5.07
CA VAL A 65 -36.00 4.71 4.52
C VAL A 65 -36.03 3.45 5.37
N ILE A 66 -36.31 2.30 4.74
CA ILE A 66 -36.47 1.03 5.45
C ILE A 66 -35.23 0.17 5.21
N GLY A 67 -34.38 0.03 6.23
CA GLY A 67 -33.15 -0.77 6.22
C GLY A 67 -31.89 0.07 6.43
N GLY A 68 -31.12 -0.22 7.47
CA GLY A 68 -29.84 0.38 7.83
C GLY A 68 -28.64 -0.33 7.20
N GLY A 69 -28.81 -0.83 5.97
CA GLY A 69 -27.75 -1.35 5.10
C GLY A 69 -27.06 -0.25 4.30
N ALA A 70 -26.08 -0.61 3.46
CA ALA A 70 -25.29 0.34 2.68
C ALA A 70 -26.13 1.27 1.79
N ALA A 71 -27.16 0.72 1.12
CA ALA A 71 -28.08 1.48 0.29
C ALA A 71 -28.94 2.46 1.09
N GLY A 72 -29.45 2.01 2.25
CA GLY A 72 -30.33 2.81 3.10
C GLY A 72 -29.60 3.93 3.84
N LEU A 73 -28.38 3.69 4.33
CA LEU A 73 -27.54 4.75 4.90
C LEU A 73 -27.24 5.82 3.86
N ALA A 74 -26.85 5.41 2.64
CA ALA A 74 -26.59 6.32 1.54
C ALA A 74 -27.83 7.16 1.17
N ALA A 75 -28.99 6.52 0.99
CA ALA A 75 -30.23 7.22 0.68
C ALA A 75 -30.67 8.17 1.82
N ALA A 76 -30.59 7.74 3.08
CA ALA A 76 -31.00 8.57 4.21
C ALA A 76 -30.09 9.79 4.41
N ALA A 77 -28.76 9.61 4.36
CA ALA A 77 -27.81 10.71 4.46
C ALA A 77 -27.95 11.69 3.29
N ALA A 78 -28.09 11.16 2.07
CA ALA A 78 -28.29 11.98 0.87
C ALA A 78 -29.60 12.78 0.96
N ALA A 79 -30.71 12.17 1.37
CA ALA A 79 -32.01 12.83 1.46
C ALA A 79 -32.00 13.96 2.50
N ALA A 80 -31.31 13.73 3.63
CA ALA A 80 -31.16 14.71 4.69
C ALA A 80 -30.29 15.92 4.29
N LEU A 81 -29.31 15.71 3.41
CA LEU A 81 -28.49 16.78 2.84
C LEU A 81 -29.20 17.53 1.70
N ALA A 82 -29.90 16.81 0.82
CA ALA A 82 -30.52 17.37 -0.37
C ALA A 82 -31.80 18.18 -0.09
N SER A 83 -32.38 18.07 1.11
CA SER A 83 -33.60 18.77 1.48
C SER A 83 -33.72 19.00 2.99
N ASP A 84 -34.70 19.82 3.39
CA ASP A 84 -35.12 19.96 4.79
C ASP A 84 -36.25 18.99 5.18
N SER A 85 -36.50 17.97 4.34
CA SER A 85 -37.46 16.91 4.61
C SER A 85 -37.12 16.20 5.92
N GLU A 86 -38.13 15.84 6.72
CA GLU A 86 -37.91 14.91 7.82
C GLU A 86 -37.66 13.51 7.24
N VAL A 87 -36.46 12.98 7.46
CA VAL A 87 -36.02 11.67 7.00
C VAL A 87 -35.97 10.73 8.20
N VAL A 88 -36.67 9.60 8.11
CA VAL A 88 -36.70 8.58 9.16
C VAL A 88 -36.13 7.27 8.62
N LEU A 89 -34.99 6.84 9.16
CA LEU A 89 -34.35 5.57 8.86
C LEU A 89 -34.77 4.50 9.88
N PHE A 90 -35.43 3.44 9.42
CA PHE A 90 -35.81 2.30 10.26
C PHE A 90 -34.82 1.14 10.09
N GLU A 91 -34.22 0.67 11.19
CA GLU A 91 -33.34 -0.52 11.21
C GLU A 91 -33.85 -1.52 12.25
N ALA A 92 -34.03 -2.78 11.84
CA ALA A 92 -34.55 -3.85 12.69
C ALA A 92 -33.52 -4.33 13.73
N ALA A 93 -32.23 -4.23 13.41
CA ALA A 93 -31.09 -4.54 14.26
C ALA A 93 -30.77 -3.40 15.23
N ASP A 94 -29.89 -3.69 16.18
CA ASP A 94 -29.35 -2.77 17.17
C ASP A 94 -28.19 -1.91 16.67
N ASP A 95 -27.58 -2.33 15.56
CA ASP A 95 -26.44 -1.68 14.91
C ASP A 95 -26.70 -1.48 13.42
N LEU A 96 -26.15 -0.40 12.87
CA LEU A 96 -26.12 -0.15 11.43
C LEU A 96 -25.05 -1.05 10.78
N LEU A 97 -25.29 -1.45 9.53
CA LEU A 97 -24.38 -2.31 8.75
C LEU A 97 -23.96 -3.59 9.51
N LYS A 98 -24.89 -4.22 10.23
CA LYS A 98 -24.60 -5.31 11.17
C LYS A 98 -23.83 -6.49 10.57
N LEU A 99 -24.06 -6.81 9.30
CA LEU A 99 -23.40 -7.94 8.64
C LEU A 99 -21.90 -7.73 8.44
N GLN A 100 -21.46 -6.48 8.26
CA GLN A 100 -20.05 -6.15 8.04
C GLN A 100 -19.24 -6.07 9.35
N MET A 101 -19.81 -6.49 10.49
CA MET A 101 -19.12 -6.51 11.79
C MET A 101 -18.32 -7.80 12.05
N GLY A 102 -18.67 -8.90 11.39
CA GLY A 102 -18.35 -10.26 11.86
C GLY A 102 -17.00 -10.84 11.38
N THR A 103 -16.26 -10.15 10.52
CA THR A 103 -15.06 -10.74 9.91
C THR A 103 -14.01 -9.72 9.46
N ASP A 104 -12.76 -9.99 9.84
CA ASP A 104 -11.57 -9.31 9.32
C ASP A 104 -10.96 -10.05 8.13
N ARG A 105 -11.43 -11.28 7.85
CA ARG A 105 -10.94 -12.14 6.76
C ARG A 105 -11.64 -11.86 5.42
N ARG A 106 -12.78 -11.16 5.42
CA ARG A 106 -13.42 -10.68 4.19
C ARG A 106 -13.06 -9.22 3.95
N LYS A 107 -12.34 -8.98 2.85
CA LYS A 107 -12.08 -7.65 2.33
C LYS A 107 -13.26 -7.14 1.51
N LEU A 108 -13.64 -5.88 1.74
CA LEU A 108 -14.49 -5.10 0.85
C LEU A 108 -13.60 -4.27 -0.06
N ASP A 109 -13.98 -4.20 -1.32
CA ASP A 109 -13.28 -3.44 -2.34
C ASP A 109 -14.32 -2.82 -3.29
N PRO A 110 -14.21 -1.53 -3.63
CA PRO A 110 -15.23 -0.84 -4.40
C PRO A 110 -15.27 -1.29 -5.87
N HIS A 111 -14.12 -1.68 -6.43
CA HIS A 111 -13.94 -1.79 -7.88
C HIS A 111 -13.42 -3.15 -8.35
N ILE A 112 -12.92 -4.01 -7.44
CA ILE A 112 -12.24 -5.26 -7.81
C ILE A 112 -13.09 -6.21 -8.65
N TYR A 113 -14.40 -6.17 -8.48
CA TYR A 113 -15.37 -6.96 -9.24
C TYR A 113 -15.45 -6.58 -10.73
N ASN A 114 -14.81 -5.47 -11.12
CA ASN A 114 -14.69 -4.99 -12.50
C ASN A 114 -13.36 -5.40 -13.15
N TRP A 115 -12.44 -6.00 -12.39
CA TRP A 115 -11.18 -6.49 -12.92
C TRP A 115 -11.46 -7.51 -14.04
N PRO A 116 -10.75 -7.46 -15.19
CA PRO A 116 -9.50 -6.74 -15.46
C PRO A 116 -9.64 -5.37 -16.14
N ARG A 117 -10.81 -4.71 -16.08
CA ARG A 117 -10.96 -3.38 -16.68
C ARG A 117 -10.07 -2.34 -15.96
N SER A 118 -9.66 -1.31 -16.70
CA SER A 118 -8.87 -0.21 -16.15
C SER A 118 -9.57 0.47 -14.96
N GLY A 119 -8.81 0.80 -13.91
CA GLY A 119 -9.32 1.41 -12.67
C GLY A 119 -10.00 0.42 -11.71
N ALA A 120 -10.07 -0.87 -12.04
CA ALA A 120 -10.62 -1.89 -11.13
C ALA A 120 -9.74 -2.17 -9.90
N ASP A 121 -8.48 -1.75 -9.95
CA ASP A 121 -7.49 -1.85 -8.88
C ASP A 121 -7.40 -0.60 -8.02
N ASP A 122 -8.19 0.45 -8.31
CA ASP A 122 -8.28 1.63 -7.45
C ASP A 122 -8.96 1.24 -6.12
N PRO A 123 -8.24 1.33 -4.99
CA PRO A 123 -8.78 0.93 -3.69
C PRO A 123 -9.80 1.94 -3.14
N VAL A 124 -9.92 3.13 -3.71
CA VAL A 124 -10.73 4.22 -3.17
C VAL A 124 -12.13 4.19 -3.78
N ALA A 125 -13.19 4.25 -2.96
CA ALA A 125 -14.56 4.29 -3.47
C ALA A 125 -14.89 5.61 -4.19
N ASP A 126 -14.22 6.71 -3.80
CA ASP A 126 -14.38 8.08 -4.32
C ASP A 126 -15.84 8.56 -4.30
N LEU A 127 -16.55 8.24 -3.23
CA LEU A 127 -17.92 8.71 -3.02
C LEU A 127 -17.92 10.15 -2.47
N PRO A 128 -18.95 10.97 -2.78
CA PRO A 128 -18.99 12.35 -2.32
C PRO A 128 -19.29 12.46 -0.82
N ILE A 129 -19.99 11.46 -0.29
CA ILE A 129 -20.29 11.22 1.13
C ILE A 129 -20.28 9.71 1.37
N LEU A 130 -20.10 9.32 2.64
CA LEU A 130 -19.98 7.92 3.06
C LEU A 130 -18.84 7.17 2.33
N ASP A 131 -17.72 7.86 2.14
CA ASP A 131 -16.56 7.40 1.37
C ASP A 131 -15.61 6.55 2.22
N TRP A 132 -14.91 5.62 1.58
CA TRP A 132 -14.08 4.60 2.21
C TRP A 132 -13.02 4.06 1.24
N GLU A 133 -12.08 3.30 1.78
CA GLU A 133 -11.01 2.63 1.03
C GLU A 133 -11.04 1.13 1.26
N ALA A 134 -10.64 0.35 0.26
CA ALA A 134 -10.65 -1.09 0.26
C ALA A 134 -9.90 -1.67 1.48
N GLY A 135 -10.55 -2.55 2.21
CA GLY A 135 -10.03 -3.06 3.47
C GLY A 135 -10.96 -4.08 4.14
N PRO A 136 -10.61 -4.54 5.35
CA PRO A 136 -11.47 -5.41 6.15
C PRO A 136 -12.89 -4.84 6.26
N SER A 137 -13.90 -5.72 6.19
CA SER A 137 -15.31 -5.29 6.19
C SER A 137 -15.69 -4.45 7.42
N SER A 138 -15.08 -4.75 8.56
CA SER A 138 -15.18 -4.00 9.82
C SER A 138 -14.70 -2.55 9.69
N ASN A 139 -13.54 -2.33 9.10
CA ASN A 139 -12.97 -1.00 8.88
C ASN A 139 -13.83 -0.15 7.93
N VAL A 140 -14.26 -0.75 6.81
CA VAL A 140 -15.12 -0.06 5.83
C VAL A 140 -16.45 0.34 6.47
N ARG A 141 -17.05 -0.55 7.25
CA ARG A 141 -18.24 -0.24 8.05
C ARG A 141 -17.99 0.96 8.96
N ASP A 142 -16.92 0.94 9.73
CA ASP A 142 -16.65 1.98 10.73
C ASP A 142 -16.45 3.35 10.10
N ASP A 143 -15.79 3.42 8.93
CA ASP A 143 -15.63 4.67 8.19
C ASP A 143 -16.97 5.20 7.67
N VAL A 144 -17.82 4.32 7.12
CA VAL A 144 -19.15 4.70 6.62
C VAL A 144 -20.10 5.12 7.76
N VAL A 145 -20.16 4.35 8.85
CA VAL A 145 -21.02 4.67 10.00
C VAL A 145 -20.60 5.99 10.63
N ARG A 146 -19.29 6.23 10.81
CA ARG A 146 -18.79 7.48 11.39
C ARG A 146 -19.19 8.69 10.55
N GLN A 147 -19.05 8.62 9.22
CA GLN A 147 -19.46 9.74 8.36
C GLN A 147 -20.99 9.89 8.32
N PHE A 148 -21.74 8.80 8.37
CA PHE A 148 -23.21 8.84 8.47
C PHE A 148 -23.67 9.52 9.77
N GLU A 149 -23.04 9.20 10.89
CA GLU A 149 -23.31 9.84 12.19
C GLU A 149 -22.93 11.32 12.20
N ASP A 150 -21.85 11.72 11.51
CA ASP A 150 -21.50 13.15 11.34
C ASP A 150 -22.55 13.89 10.50
N VAL A 151 -23.05 13.28 9.42
CA VAL A 151 -24.19 13.84 8.66
C VAL A 151 -25.41 13.98 9.55
N ALA A 152 -25.80 12.92 10.28
CA ALA A 152 -26.96 12.95 11.18
C ALA A 152 -26.80 13.99 12.31
N GLY A 153 -25.60 14.15 12.86
CA GLY A 153 -25.31 15.14 13.90
C GLY A 153 -25.38 16.59 13.39
N ARG A 154 -25.03 16.83 12.13
CA ARG A 154 -25.08 18.16 11.49
C ARG A 154 -26.46 18.49 10.92
N ARG A 155 -27.27 17.46 10.65
CA ARG A 155 -28.58 17.57 10.02
C ARG A 155 -29.66 17.17 11.02
N GLY A 156 -30.31 18.16 11.63
CA GLY A 156 -31.40 17.93 12.60
C GLY A 156 -32.68 17.31 12.02
N ASN A 157 -32.75 17.07 10.71
CA ASN A 157 -33.88 16.47 10.00
C ASN A 157 -33.74 14.96 9.74
N LEU A 158 -32.67 14.31 10.21
CA LEU A 158 -32.46 12.86 10.06
C LEU A 158 -32.68 12.14 11.41
N VAL A 159 -33.70 11.28 11.47
CA VAL A 159 -34.02 10.46 12.64
C VAL A 159 -33.67 9.00 12.36
N VAL A 160 -32.87 8.39 13.23
CA VAL A 160 -32.42 7.00 13.09
C VAL A 160 -33.05 6.13 14.18
N LEU A 161 -33.85 5.15 13.77
CA LEU A 161 -34.64 4.29 14.65
C LEU A 161 -34.15 2.85 14.55
N LYS A 162 -33.16 2.52 15.38
CA LYS A 162 -32.62 1.16 15.54
C LYS A 162 -33.56 0.30 16.38
N ARG A 163 -33.53 -1.01 16.22
CA ARG A 163 -34.47 -1.97 16.85
C ARG A 163 -35.94 -1.74 16.48
N HIS A 164 -36.20 -1.11 15.32
CA HIS A 164 -37.53 -0.87 14.78
C HIS A 164 -37.70 -1.63 13.48
N ARG A 165 -38.57 -2.66 13.49
CA ARG A 165 -38.86 -3.47 12.31
C ARG A 165 -40.13 -2.96 11.65
N VAL A 166 -40.05 -2.55 10.39
CA VAL A 166 -41.26 -2.33 9.58
C VAL A 166 -41.85 -3.69 9.22
N THR A 167 -43.12 -3.90 9.54
CA THR A 167 -43.84 -5.18 9.36
C THR A 167 -44.97 -5.09 8.34
N GLY A 168 -45.21 -3.90 7.79
CA GLY A 168 -46.19 -3.69 6.74
C GLY A 168 -46.22 -2.24 6.26
N ALA A 169 -46.78 -2.02 5.08
CA ALA A 169 -47.00 -0.71 4.51
C ALA A 169 -48.28 -0.73 3.67
N ARG A 170 -49.07 0.35 3.74
CA ARG A 170 -50.27 0.52 2.90
C ARG A 170 -50.30 1.92 2.30
N GLU A 171 -50.83 2.01 1.09
CA GLU A 171 -51.08 3.27 0.41
C GLU A 171 -52.27 4.00 1.05
N LEU A 172 -52.23 5.34 1.08
CA LEU A 172 -53.27 6.20 1.62
C LEU A 172 -54.08 6.85 0.48
N ASP A 173 -55.39 6.96 0.65
CA ASP A 173 -56.29 7.57 -0.36
C ASP A 173 -55.92 9.04 -0.67
N ALA A 174 -55.40 9.75 0.32
CA ALA A 174 -54.94 11.14 0.18
C ALA A 174 -53.54 11.28 -0.44
N GLY A 175 -52.90 10.16 -0.82
CA GLY A 175 -51.51 10.08 -1.25
C GLY A 175 -50.54 9.81 -0.10
N GLY A 176 -49.43 9.13 -0.43
CA GLY A 176 -48.44 8.67 0.53
C GLY A 176 -48.77 7.29 1.11
N TYR A 177 -48.07 6.93 2.18
CA TYR A 177 -48.08 5.59 2.77
C TYR A 177 -48.12 5.64 4.29
N GLU A 178 -48.84 4.69 4.89
CA GLU A 178 -48.76 4.40 6.32
C GLU A 178 -47.91 3.13 6.53
N LEU A 179 -46.86 3.26 7.35
CA LEU A 179 -45.99 2.16 7.75
C LEU A 179 -46.43 1.61 9.08
N THR A 180 -46.47 0.28 9.20
CA THR A 180 -46.63 -0.43 10.48
C THR A 180 -45.25 -0.82 11.01
N VAL A 181 -44.89 -0.32 12.19
CA VAL A 181 -43.56 -0.45 12.77
C VAL A 181 -43.63 -1.12 14.14
N PHE A 182 -42.87 -2.20 14.32
CA PHE A 182 -42.68 -2.86 15.61
C PHE A 182 -41.43 -2.32 16.29
N ASP A 183 -41.62 -1.61 17.40
CA ASP A 183 -40.56 -1.19 18.32
C ASP A 183 -40.20 -2.38 19.23
N LYS A 184 -39.06 -3.01 18.96
CA LYS A 184 -38.62 -4.20 19.71
C LYS A 184 -38.26 -3.87 21.16
N ALA A 185 -37.84 -2.64 21.45
CA ALA A 185 -37.45 -2.24 22.80
C ALA A 185 -38.69 -1.99 23.67
N ALA A 186 -39.71 -1.34 23.11
CA ALA A 186 -40.97 -1.09 23.81
C ALA A 186 -41.99 -2.25 23.69
N GLY A 187 -41.74 -3.22 22.81
CA GLY A 187 -42.63 -4.37 22.59
C GLY A 187 -43.99 -3.99 22.02
N ARG A 188 -44.08 -2.94 21.20
CA ARG A 188 -45.35 -2.40 20.69
C ARG A 188 -45.32 -2.07 19.20
N LEU A 189 -46.49 -2.16 18.58
CA LEU A 189 -46.73 -1.68 17.23
C LEU A 189 -47.10 -0.20 17.24
N ARG A 190 -46.67 0.52 16.22
CA ARG A 190 -47.11 1.88 15.92
C ARG A 190 -47.28 2.07 14.42
N THR A 191 -48.07 3.06 14.03
CA THR A 191 -48.21 3.47 12.64
C THR A 191 -47.69 4.89 12.44
N GLU A 192 -47.07 5.13 11.30
CA GLU A 192 -46.53 6.44 10.93
C GLU A 192 -46.73 6.68 9.43
N ALA A 193 -47.13 7.90 9.05
CA ALA A 193 -47.38 8.28 7.67
C ALA A 193 -46.19 9.00 7.03
N PHE A 194 -45.97 8.73 5.74
CA PHE A 194 -44.87 9.27 4.93
C PHE A 194 -45.35 9.57 3.51
N GLN A 195 -44.81 10.62 2.89
CA GLN A 195 -45.10 10.94 1.48
C GLN A 195 -44.19 10.15 0.54
N ILE A 196 -42.95 9.87 0.97
CA ILE A 196 -41.99 9.05 0.22
C ILE A 196 -41.55 7.88 1.10
N VAL A 197 -41.55 6.68 0.53
CA VAL A 197 -41.03 5.45 1.14
C VAL A 197 -39.98 4.83 0.23
N ILE A 198 -38.79 4.58 0.78
CA ILE A 198 -37.67 3.92 0.11
C ILE A 198 -37.45 2.56 0.78
N LEU A 199 -37.74 1.50 0.04
CA LEU A 199 -37.53 0.11 0.44
C LEU A 199 -36.07 -0.29 0.21
N ALA A 200 -35.25 -0.19 1.26
CA ALA A 200 -33.81 -0.47 1.25
C ALA A 200 -33.43 -1.64 2.18
N PHE A 201 -34.35 -2.61 2.34
CA PHE A 201 -34.23 -3.72 3.30
C PHE A 201 -33.26 -4.83 2.86
N GLY A 202 -32.57 -4.65 1.73
CA GLY A 202 -31.59 -5.58 1.21
C GLY A 202 -32.19 -6.88 0.67
N PHE A 203 -31.40 -7.94 0.70
CA PHE A 203 -31.70 -9.22 0.04
C PHE A 203 -31.88 -10.38 1.03
N GLY A 204 -32.00 -10.08 2.32
CA GLY A 204 -32.13 -11.11 3.36
C GLY A 204 -30.80 -11.72 3.80
N LEU A 205 -30.88 -12.66 4.73
CA LEU A 205 -29.76 -13.44 5.22
C LEU A 205 -29.71 -14.79 4.50
N GLU A 206 -28.55 -15.45 4.51
CA GLU A 206 -28.51 -16.86 4.11
C GLU A 206 -29.41 -17.68 5.04
N ALA A 207 -30.09 -18.70 4.48
CA ALA A 207 -30.82 -19.66 5.31
C ALA A 207 -29.84 -20.33 6.29
N SER A 208 -30.29 -20.65 7.51
CA SER A 208 -29.45 -21.32 8.51
C SER A 208 -29.26 -22.82 8.23
N GLU A 209 -30.13 -23.39 7.39
CA GLU A 209 -30.15 -24.81 7.04
C GLU A 209 -30.83 -24.99 5.67
N THR A 210 -30.10 -24.72 4.60
CA THR A 210 -30.60 -24.95 3.23
C THR A 210 -30.73 -26.46 2.93
N VAL A 211 -29.89 -27.28 3.58
CA VAL A 211 -29.93 -28.74 3.46
C VAL A 211 -30.09 -29.34 4.85
N HIS A 212 -31.18 -30.10 5.03
CA HIS A 212 -31.51 -30.71 6.32
C HIS A 212 -30.33 -31.54 6.90
N GLY A 213 -29.97 -31.23 8.14
CA GLY A 213 -28.86 -31.82 8.88
C GLY A 213 -27.48 -31.22 8.57
N ILE A 214 -27.43 -30.09 7.85
CA ILE A 214 -26.20 -29.34 7.53
C ILE A 214 -26.44 -27.87 7.88
N GLY A 215 -25.72 -27.38 8.90
CA GLY A 215 -25.79 -25.98 9.30
C GLY A 215 -25.01 -25.09 8.34
N ASP A 216 -25.68 -24.07 7.80
CA ASP A 216 -25.06 -23.10 6.90
C ASP A 216 -24.36 -22.01 7.72
N LYS A 217 -23.06 -21.83 7.48
CA LYS A 217 -22.30 -20.74 8.09
C LYS A 217 -22.46 -19.48 7.25
N SER A 218 -22.75 -18.33 7.86
CA SER A 218 -22.88 -17.07 7.10
C SER A 218 -21.58 -16.72 6.37
N TYR A 219 -21.70 -16.09 5.20
CA TYR A 219 -20.55 -15.58 4.45
C TYR A 219 -19.72 -14.56 5.23
N TRP A 220 -20.39 -13.82 6.12
CA TRP A 220 -19.82 -12.73 6.93
C TRP A 220 -19.27 -13.19 8.29
N ASP A 221 -19.18 -14.49 8.53
CA ASP A 221 -18.59 -15.07 9.74
C ASP A 221 -17.18 -15.62 9.44
N ASN A 222 -16.22 -15.33 10.33
CA ASN A 222 -14.89 -15.94 10.30
C ASN A 222 -14.94 -17.48 10.33
N ALA A 223 -15.94 -18.07 10.98
CA ALA A 223 -16.16 -19.52 11.00
C ALA A 223 -16.49 -20.10 9.61
N GLY A 224 -16.95 -19.25 8.68
CA GLY A 224 -17.24 -19.59 7.29
C GLY A 224 -16.00 -19.80 6.41
N ILE A 225 -14.80 -19.49 6.90
CA ILE A 225 -13.52 -19.75 6.22
C ILE A 225 -12.76 -20.84 7.01
N PRO A 226 -12.43 -21.99 6.40
CA PRO A 226 -11.65 -23.03 7.07
C PRO A 226 -10.29 -22.50 7.58
N GLY A 227 -9.94 -22.85 8.83
CA GLY A 227 -8.65 -22.45 9.44
C GLY A 227 -7.46 -23.26 8.93
N ALA A 228 -6.23 -22.86 9.26
CA ALA A 228 -5.01 -23.44 8.70
C ALA A 228 -4.80 -24.93 9.03
N GLU A 229 -5.13 -25.35 10.25
CA GLU A 229 -5.26 -26.75 10.61
C GLU A 229 -6.72 -27.18 10.47
N PHE A 230 -6.98 -28.25 9.71
CA PHE A 230 -8.34 -28.79 9.57
C PHE A 230 -8.45 -30.12 10.33
N ARG A 231 -8.76 -30.02 11.63
CA ARG A 231 -9.08 -31.15 12.52
C ARG A 231 -8.08 -32.33 12.45
N GLY A 232 -6.78 -32.05 12.27
CA GLY A 232 -5.74 -33.08 12.14
C GLY A 232 -5.84 -34.00 10.92
N ARG A 233 -6.67 -33.66 9.91
CA ARG A 233 -6.85 -34.47 8.69
C ARG A 233 -5.68 -34.26 7.73
N ALA A 234 -5.02 -35.35 7.34
CA ALA A 234 -3.93 -35.33 6.36
C ALA A 234 -4.41 -34.99 4.94
N ASN A 235 -5.60 -35.48 4.55
CA ASN A 235 -6.22 -35.26 3.23
C ASN A 235 -7.68 -34.84 3.43
N PRO A 236 -7.97 -33.55 3.63
CA PRO A 236 -9.33 -33.09 3.93
C PRO A 236 -10.19 -32.97 2.68
N HIS A 237 -11.45 -33.36 2.80
CA HIS A 237 -12.45 -33.36 1.73
C HIS A 237 -13.44 -32.21 1.93
N TYR A 238 -13.54 -31.31 0.96
CA TYR A 238 -14.51 -30.21 0.98
C TYR A 238 -15.56 -30.38 -0.10
N PHE A 239 -16.81 -30.14 0.27
CA PHE A 239 -17.92 -30.02 -0.67
C PHE A 239 -18.46 -28.58 -0.66
N VAL A 240 -18.38 -27.89 -1.79
CA VAL A 240 -18.85 -26.51 -1.95
C VAL A 240 -20.01 -26.49 -2.93
N SER A 241 -21.16 -25.94 -2.54
CA SER A 241 -22.35 -25.82 -3.39
C SER A 241 -22.60 -24.35 -3.75
N GLY A 242 -22.53 -24.00 -5.03
CA GLY A 242 -22.85 -22.67 -5.55
C GLY A 242 -21.81 -22.09 -6.51
N SER A 243 -22.27 -21.47 -7.60
CA SER A 243 -21.44 -20.89 -8.67
C SER A 243 -21.44 -19.35 -8.71
N GLY A 244 -22.01 -18.69 -7.70
CA GLY A 244 -21.91 -17.24 -7.50
C GLY A 244 -20.59 -16.83 -6.85
N ASP A 245 -20.30 -15.53 -6.79
CA ASP A 245 -19.04 -15.00 -6.24
C ASP A 245 -18.71 -15.56 -4.83
N GLY A 246 -19.71 -15.64 -3.94
CA GLY A 246 -19.54 -16.22 -2.60
C GLY A 246 -19.21 -17.72 -2.57
N GLY A 247 -19.70 -18.49 -3.54
CA GLY A 247 -19.37 -19.92 -3.68
C GLY A 247 -17.98 -20.14 -4.26
N LEU A 248 -17.65 -19.37 -5.31
CA LEU A 248 -16.35 -19.44 -5.96
C LEU A 248 -15.21 -19.03 -5.02
N ILE A 249 -15.40 -17.97 -4.22
CA ILE A 249 -14.36 -17.57 -3.27
C ILE A 249 -14.19 -18.57 -2.13
N ASP A 250 -15.26 -19.20 -1.67
CA ASP A 250 -15.18 -20.21 -0.61
C ASP A 250 -14.57 -21.53 -1.11
N PHE A 251 -14.73 -21.84 -2.40
CA PHE A 251 -13.98 -22.92 -3.04
C PHE A 251 -12.48 -22.66 -2.99
N VAL A 252 -12.03 -21.45 -3.36
CA VAL A 252 -10.60 -21.07 -3.28
C VAL A 252 -10.12 -21.06 -1.82
N ALA A 253 -10.94 -20.54 -0.91
CA ALA A 253 -10.61 -20.48 0.51
C ALA A 253 -10.44 -21.86 1.15
N ALA A 254 -11.35 -22.80 0.84
CA ALA A 254 -11.28 -24.16 1.34
C ALA A 254 -10.07 -24.95 0.82
N ALA A 255 -9.67 -24.71 -0.43
CA ALA A 255 -8.47 -25.30 -1.02
C ALA A 255 -7.16 -24.76 -0.41
N SER A 256 -7.17 -23.53 0.12
CA SER A 256 -5.98 -22.88 0.67
C SER A 256 -5.62 -23.38 2.08
N LYS A 257 -4.31 -23.45 2.35
CA LYS A 257 -3.76 -23.76 3.68
C LYS A 257 -3.85 -22.58 4.64
N ASP A 258 -3.81 -21.35 4.14
CA ASP A 258 -3.92 -20.12 4.92
C ASP A 258 -4.55 -19.04 4.04
N PHE A 259 -5.88 -18.95 4.10
CA PHE A 259 -6.62 -18.08 3.20
C PHE A 259 -6.65 -16.64 3.72
N ASP A 260 -5.93 -15.78 3.03
CA ASP A 260 -6.08 -14.33 3.08
C ASP A 260 -6.68 -13.84 1.75
N HIS A 261 -7.88 -13.27 1.84
CA HIS A 261 -8.60 -12.77 0.66
C HIS A 261 -7.85 -11.63 -0.04
N ALA A 262 -7.22 -10.73 0.71
CA ALA A 262 -6.47 -9.61 0.16
C ALA A 262 -5.21 -10.09 -0.56
N ALA A 263 -4.47 -11.00 0.08
CA ALA A 263 -3.28 -11.60 -0.53
C ALA A 263 -3.62 -12.39 -1.78
N MET A 264 -4.75 -13.12 -1.81
CA MET A 264 -5.21 -13.84 -3.00
C MET A 264 -5.53 -12.89 -4.14
N ILE A 265 -6.32 -11.84 -3.89
CA ILE A 265 -6.62 -10.81 -4.89
C ILE A 265 -5.32 -10.24 -5.45
N GLN A 266 -4.41 -9.79 -4.59
CA GLN A 266 -3.13 -9.21 -5.00
C GLN A 266 -2.27 -10.20 -5.80
N ALA A 267 -2.21 -11.47 -5.37
CA ALA A 267 -1.46 -12.52 -6.05
C ALA A 267 -1.97 -12.76 -7.48
N VAL A 268 -3.27 -12.58 -7.73
CA VAL A 268 -3.85 -12.74 -9.07
C VAL A 268 -3.75 -11.45 -9.89
N THR A 269 -4.10 -10.30 -9.32
CA THR A 269 -4.19 -9.03 -10.06
C THR A 269 -2.84 -8.43 -10.42
N SER A 270 -1.82 -8.68 -9.60
CA SER A 270 -0.48 -8.10 -9.73
C SER A 270 0.58 -9.12 -10.17
N TYR A 271 0.17 -10.32 -10.59
CA TYR A 271 1.13 -11.34 -11.04
C TYR A 271 1.88 -10.88 -12.31
N PRO A 272 3.16 -11.27 -12.49
CA PRO A 272 3.91 -10.94 -13.70
C PRO A 272 3.22 -11.43 -14.99
N ASN A 273 3.39 -10.67 -16.08
CA ASN A 273 2.92 -11.02 -17.43
C ASN A 273 1.41 -11.30 -17.53
N MET A 274 0.58 -10.53 -16.82
CA MET A 274 -0.88 -10.70 -16.83
C MET A 274 -1.60 -10.07 -18.03
N GLU A 275 -0.95 -9.23 -18.83
CA GLU A 275 -1.63 -8.50 -19.92
C GLU A 275 -2.28 -9.40 -20.99
N PRO A 276 -1.62 -10.49 -21.46
CA PRO A 276 -2.25 -11.44 -22.37
C PRO A 276 -3.47 -12.13 -21.75
N VAL A 277 -3.38 -12.46 -20.45
CA VAL A 277 -4.49 -13.08 -19.69
C VAL A 277 -5.67 -12.13 -19.62
N LYS A 278 -5.44 -10.85 -19.27
CA LYS A 278 -6.50 -9.82 -19.20
C LYS A 278 -7.21 -9.63 -20.53
N THR A 279 -6.45 -9.57 -21.62
CA THR A 279 -6.99 -9.41 -22.98
C THR A 279 -7.92 -10.56 -23.33
N GLU A 280 -7.47 -11.79 -23.08
CA GLU A 280 -8.23 -12.99 -23.42
C GLU A 280 -9.49 -13.15 -22.55
N LEU A 281 -9.41 -12.82 -21.26
CA LEU A 281 -10.56 -12.82 -20.35
C LEU A 281 -11.68 -11.88 -20.83
N LEU A 282 -11.32 -10.68 -21.31
CA LEU A 282 -12.29 -9.73 -21.84
C LEU A 282 -12.90 -10.20 -23.17
N ALA A 283 -12.12 -10.90 -24.00
CA ALA A 283 -12.63 -11.53 -25.22
C ALA A 283 -13.68 -12.61 -24.91
N ILE A 284 -13.36 -13.53 -24.00
CA ILE A 284 -14.29 -14.58 -23.54
C ILE A 284 -15.58 -13.95 -22.96
N GLU A 285 -15.46 -12.91 -22.13
CA GLU A 285 -16.62 -12.23 -21.55
C GLU A 285 -17.52 -11.60 -22.63
N THR A 286 -16.92 -10.99 -23.65
CA THR A 286 -17.66 -10.38 -24.77
C THR A 286 -18.39 -11.44 -25.60
N GLU A 287 -17.71 -12.54 -25.93
CA GLU A 287 -18.28 -13.66 -26.67
C GLU A 287 -19.45 -14.32 -25.89
N ALA A 288 -19.25 -14.59 -24.60
CA ALA A 288 -20.26 -15.20 -23.75
C ALA A 288 -21.52 -14.32 -23.63
N ARG A 289 -21.36 -12.99 -23.53
CA ARG A 289 -22.49 -12.06 -23.52
C ARG A 289 -23.22 -12.04 -24.85
N HIS A 290 -22.49 -12.03 -25.96
CA HIS A 290 -23.09 -12.07 -27.29
C HIS A 290 -23.88 -13.37 -27.51
N ALA A 291 -23.32 -14.51 -27.13
CA ALA A 291 -24.01 -15.80 -27.15
C ALA A 291 -25.29 -15.78 -26.29
N LYS A 292 -25.24 -15.21 -25.08
CA LYS A 292 -26.43 -15.06 -24.23
C LYS A 292 -27.54 -14.23 -24.89
N VAL A 293 -27.19 -13.15 -25.59
CA VAL A 293 -28.18 -12.32 -26.32
C VAL A 293 -28.83 -13.09 -27.47
N LEU A 294 -28.08 -13.95 -28.16
CA LEU A 294 -28.58 -14.77 -29.25
C LEU A 294 -29.30 -16.05 -28.77
N GLY A 295 -29.16 -16.41 -27.50
CA GLY A 295 -29.65 -17.68 -26.95
C GLY A 295 -28.76 -18.88 -27.30
N ASP A 296 -27.53 -18.64 -27.75
CA ASP A 296 -26.57 -19.68 -28.11
C ASP A 296 -25.91 -20.29 -26.85
N PRO A 297 -25.65 -21.61 -26.83
CA PRO A 297 -24.93 -22.24 -25.73
C PRO A 297 -23.47 -21.76 -25.71
N PHE A 298 -22.98 -21.36 -24.53
CA PHE A 298 -21.58 -20.98 -24.32
C PHE A 298 -21.05 -21.56 -23.01
N ASN A 299 -20.06 -22.45 -23.09
CA ASN A 299 -19.43 -23.04 -21.92
C ASN A 299 -18.28 -22.15 -21.41
N LEU A 300 -18.59 -21.31 -20.42
CA LEU A 300 -17.60 -20.40 -19.82
C LEU A 300 -16.42 -21.14 -19.18
N PHE A 301 -16.66 -22.31 -18.58
CA PHE A 301 -15.61 -23.06 -17.88
C PHE A 301 -14.60 -23.66 -18.86
N GLU A 302 -15.08 -24.24 -19.96
CA GLU A 302 -14.26 -24.77 -21.05
C GLU A 302 -13.45 -23.66 -21.72
N ALA A 303 -14.09 -22.52 -22.04
CA ALA A 303 -13.38 -21.37 -22.61
C ALA A 303 -12.25 -20.85 -21.69
N PHE A 304 -12.48 -20.76 -20.38
CA PHE A 304 -11.42 -20.40 -19.44
C PHE A 304 -10.33 -21.48 -19.37
N SER A 305 -10.70 -22.75 -19.30
CA SER A 305 -9.74 -23.85 -19.18
C SER A 305 -8.81 -23.93 -20.40
N ASP A 306 -9.37 -23.84 -21.60
CA ASP A 306 -8.63 -24.03 -22.85
C ASP A 306 -7.81 -22.80 -23.25
N ARG A 307 -8.35 -21.60 -23.06
CA ARG A 307 -7.72 -20.35 -23.52
C ARG A 307 -6.90 -19.66 -22.44
N ILE A 308 -7.36 -19.69 -21.18
CA ILE A 308 -6.69 -19.02 -20.07
C ILE A 308 -5.72 -19.96 -19.34
N GLY A 309 -6.08 -21.24 -19.18
CA GLY A 309 -5.25 -22.26 -18.51
C GLY A 309 -3.79 -22.26 -18.96
N PRO A 310 -3.50 -22.37 -20.27
CA PRO A 310 -2.12 -22.34 -20.77
C PRO A 310 -1.37 -21.04 -20.43
N LEU A 311 -2.05 -19.89 -20.45
CA LEU A 311 -1.44 -18.58 -20.17
C LEU A 311 -1.02 -18.45 -18.70
N ILE A 312 -1.88 -18.88 -17.77
CA ILE A 312 -1.61 -18.80 -16.33
C ILE A 312 -0.66 -19.90 -15.83
N GLN A 313 -0.53 -21.01 -16.59
CA GLN A 313 0.54 -21.98 -16.37
C GLN A 313 1.88 -21.42 -16.84
N ALA A 314 1.92 -20.84 -18.04
CA ALA A 314 3.14 -20.28 -18.63
C ALA A 314 3.70 -19.10 -17.82
N ASN A 315 2.84 -18.22 -17.29
CA ASN A 315 3.29 -17.11 -16.46
C ASN A 315 3.70 -17.54 -15.04
N GLY A 316 3.32 -18.75 -14.61
CA GLY A 316 3.67 -19.34 -13.31
C GLY A 316 2.65 -19.15 -12.18
N LEU A 317 1.48 -18.54 -12.44
CA LEU A 317 0.45 -18.30 -11.42
C LEU A 317 -0.06 -19.61 -10.79
N VAL A 318 -0.27 -20.64 -11.60
CA VAL A 318 -0.70 -21.97 -11.11
C VAL A 318 0.32 -22.56 -10.14
N THR A 319 1.62 -22.48 -10.48
CA THR A 319 2.71 -22.96 -9.61
C THR A 319 2.76 -22.19 -8.29
N HIS A 320 2.49 -20.88 -8.33
CA HIS A 320 2.40 -20.07 -7.11
C HIS A 320 1.25 -20.54 -6.21
N LEU A 321 0.06 -20.73 -6.76
CA LEU A 321 -1.12 -21.17 -6.01
C LEU A 321 -0.98 -22.61 -5.50
N ALA A 322 -0.36 -23.50 -6.25
CA ALA A 322 -0.08 -24.88 -5.82
C ALA A 322 0.69 -24.94 -4.49
N ARG A 323 1.62 -24.00 -4.25
CA ARG A 323 2.37 -23.91 -2.97
C ARG A 323 1.51 -23.42 -1.80
N GLN A 324 0.37 -22.84 -2.08
CA GLN A 324 -0.59 -22.34 -1.09
C GLN A 324 -1.74 -23.32 -0.84
N LEU A 325 -1.85 -24.40 -1.63
CA LEU A 325 -2.83 -25.44 -1.38
C LEU A 325 -2.59 -26.13 -0.03
N ARG A 326 -3.70 -26.53 0.57
CA ARG A 326 -3.71 -27.39 1.74
C ARG A 326 -3.22 -28.79 1.34
N PRO A 327 -2.29 -29.40 2.10
CA PRO A 327 -1.79 -30.74 1.79
C PRO A 327 -2.92 -31.75 1.55
N GLY A 328 -2.87 -32.43 0.41
CA GLY A 328 -3.75 -33.56 0.10
C GLY A 328 -5.23 -33.21 -0.09
N VAL A 329 -5.57 -31.92 -0.26
CA VAL A 329 -6.97 -31.48 -0.28
C VAL A 329 -7.74 -32.08 -1.46
N GLN A 330 -8.96 -32.55 -1.18
CA GLN A 330 -9.91 -33.06 -2.15
C GLN A 330 -11.10 -32.11 -2.25
N MET A 331 -11.26 -31.48 -3.40
CA MET A 331 -12.28 -30.46 -3.63
C MET A 331 -13.42 -31.02 -4.47
N THR A 332 -14.66 -30.89 -4.00
CA THR A 332 -15.87 -31.11 -4.80
C THR A 332 -16.64 -29.80 -4.93
N LEU A 333 -16.85 -29.34 -6.16
CA LEU A 333 -17.71 -28.20 -6.47
C LEU A 333 -19.02 -28.71 -7.07
N GLN A 334 -20.15 -28.32 -6.47
CA GLN A 334 -21.48 -28.69 -6.94
C GLN A 334 -22.21 -27.47 -7.52
N THR A 335 -22.71 -27.62 -8.75
CA THR A 335 -23.52 -26.61 -9.45
C THR A 335 -24.84 -27.22 -9.94
N ARG A 336 -25.80 -26.36 -10.26
CA ARG A 336 -27.08 -26.78 -10.86
C ARG A 336 -26.93 -27.09 -12.35
N ASP A 337 -26.08 -26.34 -13.02
CA ASP A 337 -25.83 -26.44 -14.46
C ASP A 337 -24.49 -27.13 -14.73
N GLU A 338 -24.34 -27.74 -15.90
CA GLU A 338 -23.09 -28.37 -16.35
C GLU A 338 -21.93 -27.38 -16.47
N SER A 339 -22.22 -26.10 -16.70
CA SER A 339 -21.20 -25.05 -16.62
C SER A 339 -20.90 -24.71 -15.17
N VAL A 340 -19.63 -24.83 -14.77
CA VAL A 340 -19.13 -24.38 -13.46
C VAL A 340 -19.36 -22.88 -13.26
N PHE A 341 -19.30 -22.10 -14.35
CA PHE A 341 -19.30 -20.64 -14.32
C PHE A 341 -20.57 -20.04 -14.92
N THR A 342 -20.93 -18.88 -14.38
CA THR A 342 -22.02 -18.03 -14.89
C THR A 342 -21.53 -16.61 -15.13
N LEU A 343 -22.19 -15.89 -16.04
CA LEU A 343 -21.95 -14.45 -16.27
C LEU A 343 -22.30 -13.57 -15.04
N GLY A 344 -22.99 -14.12 -14.05
CA GLY A 344 -23.29 -13.42 -12.79
C GLY A 344 -22.10 -13.33 -11.83
N SER A 345 -21.10 -14.19 -11.99
CA SER A 345 -19.88 -14.20 -11.18
C SER A 345 -18.76 -13.35 -11.81
N SER A 346 -17.91 -12.75 -10.98
CA SER A 346 -16.81 -11.92 -11.46
C SER A 346 -15.75 -12.71 -12.22
N ILE A 347 -15.14 -12.05 -13.20
CA ILE A 347 -14.04 -12.62 -13.99
C ILE A 347 -12.88 -13.02 -13.07
N LEU A 348 -12.55 -12.19 -12.08
CA LEU A 348 -11.49 -12.46 -11.10
C LEU A 348 -11.73 -13.76 -10.32
N ASN A 349 -12.93 -13.95 -9.78
CA ASN A 349 -13.23 -15.16 -9.01
C ASN A 349 -13.25 -16.42 -9.89
N ARG A 350 -13.75 -16.32 -11.12
CA ARG A 350 -13.66 -17.40 -12.12
C ARG A 350 -12.21 -17.77 -12.42
N LEU A 351 -11.35 -16.77 -12.62
CA LEU A 351 -9.91 -16.97 -12.84
C LEU A 351 -9.24 -17.67 -11.65
N ALA A 352 -9.50 -17.20 -10.43
CA ALA A 352 -8.95 -17.79 -9.21
C ALA A 352 -9.37 -19.26 -9.06
N VAL A 353 -10.64 -19.59 -9.38
CA VAL A 353 -11.14 -20.97 -9.36
C VAL A 353 -10.46 -21.83 -10.43
N VAL A 354 -10.33 -21.37 -11.68
CA VAL A 354 -9.60 -22.15 -12.71
C VAL A 354 -8.16 -22.39 -12.31
N ALA A 355 -7.46 -21.36 -11.84
CA ALA A 355 -6.08 -21.50 -11.40
C ALA A 355 -5.94 -22.50 -10.24
N THR A 356 -6.90 -22.49 -9.30
CA THR A 356 -6.97 -23.45 -8.19
C THR A 356 -7.28 -24.87 -8.67
N ILE A 357 -8.22 -25.04 -9.60
CA ILE A 357 -8.57 -26.34 -10.18
C ILE A 357 -7.34 -26.97 -10.86
N ILE A 358 -6.66 -26.20 -11.72
CA ILE A 358 -5.45 -26.68 -12.40
C ILE A 358 -4.37 -27.03 -11.37
N ALA A 359 -4.18 -26.20 -10.33
CA ALA A 359 -3.24 -26.49 -9.26
C ALA A 359 -3.57 -27.80 -8.52
N CYS A 360 -4.84 -28.04 -8.17
CA CYS A 360 -5.29 -29.28 -7.55
C CYS A 360 -5.08 -30.50 -8.46
N GLN A 361 -5.29 -30.36 -9.77
CA GLN A 361 -5.13 -31.46 -10.73
C GLN A 361 -3.67 -31.77 -11.05
N THR A 362 -2.77 -30.80 -10.91
CA THR A 362 -1.34 -30.94 -11.24
C THR A 362 -0.45 -31.21 -10.03
N THR A 363 -0.98 -31.09 -8.81
CA THR A 363 -0.24 -31.36 -7.57
C THR A 363 -0.51 -32.78 -7.07
N GLU A 364 0.54 -33.56 -6.83
CA GLU A 364 0.40 -34.94 -6.35
C GLU A 364 -0.38 -35.01 -5.03
N GLY A 365 -1.29 -35.98 -4.93
CA GLY A 365 -2.13 -36.20 -3.75
C GLY A 365 -3.33 -35.25 -3.60
N HIS A 366 -3.49 -34.27 -4.49
CA HIS A 366 -4.62 -33.34 -4.50
C HIS A 366 -5.67 -33.78 -5.53
N GLY A 367 -6.90 -33.28 -5.42
CA GLY A 367 -7.96 -33.66 -6.35
C GLY A 367 -9.07 -32.64 -6.47
N PHE A 368 -9.71 -32.66 -7.63
CA PHE A 368 -10.88 -31.85 -7.95
C PHE A 368 -11.95 -32.72 -8.63
N ASN A 369 -13.21 -32.52 -8.22
CA ASN A 369 -14.39 -33.10 -8.83
C ASN A 369 -15.47 -32.03 -9.01
N HIS A 370 -16.13 -32.04 -10.17
CA HIS A 370 -17.30 -31.19 -10.44
C HIS A 370 -18.54 -32.08 -10.50
N LEU A 371 -19.57 -31.71 -9.75
CA LEU A 371 -20.85 -32.42 -9.72
C LEU A 371 -21.99 -31.52 -10.16
N THR A 372 -22.85 -32.04 -11.01
CA THR A 372 -24.07 -31.38 -11.46
C THR A 372 -25.27 -32.12 -10.89
N CYS A 373 -26.04 -31.45 -10.04
CA CYS A 373 -27.33 -31.92 -9.55
C CYS A 373 -28.19 -30.74 -9.12
N GLU A 374 -29.51 -30.89 -9.16
CA GLU A 374 -30.39 -29.81 -8.73
C GLU A 374 -30.32 -29.66 -7.19
N ASN A 375 -30.39 -30.79 -6.49
CA ASN A 375 -30.35 -30.87 -5.05
C ASN A 375 -29.42 -31.99 -4.57
N PHE A 376 -28.87 -31.81 -3.38
CA PHE A 376 -28.14 -32.86 -2.69
C PHE A 376 -28.68 -33.02 -1.27
N SER A 377 -28.54 -34.23 -0.73
CA SER A 377 -29.02 -34.56 0.61
C SER A 377 -28.01 -35.39 1.37
N ARG A 378 -28.09 -35.35 2.69
CA ARG A 378 -27.32 -36.26 3.54
C ARG A 378 -27.86 -37.68 3.41
N VAL A 379 -26.98 -38.65 3.25
CA VAL A 379 -27.36 -40.07 3.27
C VAL A 379 -27.86 -40.44 4.67
N ALA A 380 -29.11 -40.90 4.73
CA ALA A 380 -29.77 -41.25 5.99
C ALA A 380 -29.02 -42.35 6.75
N GLY A 381 -28.90 -42.19 8.07
CA GLY A 381 -28.26 -43.17 8.95
C GLY A 381 -26.72 -43.20 8.91
N TYR A 382 -26.06 -42.39 8.07
CA TYR A 382 -24.60 -42.32 8.04
C TYR A 382 -24.03 -41.74 9.34
N LYS A 383 -23.18 -42.55 10.00
CA LYS A 383 -22.40 -42.18 11.19
C LYS A 383 -20.91 -42.42 10.86
N PRO A 384 -20.10 -41.37 10.73
CA PRO A 384 -18.69 -41.52 10.39
C PRO A 384 -17.92 -42.20 11.54
N ALA A 385 -17.01 -43.11 11.21
CA ALA A 385 -15.95 -43.52 12.14
C ALA A 385 -14.95 -42.37 12.39
N ALA A 386 -14.06 -42.50 13.38
CA ALA A 386 -13.12 -41.43 13.77
C ALA A 386 -12.28 -40.89 12.60
N ASP A 387 -11.89 -41.77 11.67
CA ASP A 387 -11.05 -41.46 10.51
C ASP A 387 -11.83 -41.30 9.20
N GLU A 388 -13.16 -41.37 9.22
CA GLU A 388 -14.00 -41.22 8.01
C GLU A 388 -14.53 -39.78 7.87
N PRO A 389 -14.78 -39.29 6.64
CA PRO A 389 -15.30 -37.94 6.46
C PRO A 389 -16.66 -37.73 7.13
N THR A 390 -16.85 -36.56 7.74
CA THR A 390 -18.02 -36.19 8.56
C THR A 390 -19.37 -36.42 7.85
N TYR A 391 -19.42 -36.16 6.55
CA TYR A 391 -20.62 -36.16 5.73
C TYR A 391 -20.52 -37.20 4.61
N LYS A 392 -21.65 -37.86 4.34
CA LYS A 392 -21.90 -38.64 3.15
C LYS A 392 -23.13 -38.06 2.46
N LEU A 393 -22.95 -37.60 1.23
CA LEU A 393 -23.94 -36.84 0.48
C LEU A 393 -24.38 -37.64 -0.75
N ASN A 394 -25.65 -37.47 -1.11
CA ASN A 394 -26.25 -37.98 -2.33
C ASN A 394 -26.64 -36.80 -3.22
N CYS A 395 -26.03 -36.70 -4.39
CA CYS A 395 -26.26 -35.71 -5.44
C CYS A 395 -26.80 -36.48 -6.65
N ASP A 396 -28.13 -36.52 -6.80
CA ASP A 396 -28.86 -37.25 -7.86
C ASP A 396 -28.39 -38.69 -8.12
N GLY A 397 -28.15 -39.45 -7.04
CA GLY A 397 -27.71 -40.85 -7.08
C GLY A 397 -26.19 -41.03 -6.99
N GLN A 398 -25.41 -39.96 -7.17
CA GLN A 398 -23.96 -39.98 -6.97
C GLN A 398 -23.62 -39.74 -5.50
N ILE A 399 -22.82 -40.65 -4.94
CA ILE A 399 -22.44 -40.61 -3.53
C ILE A 399 -21.05 -39.99 -3.39
N VAL A 400 -20.94 -38.94 -2.58
CA VAL A 400 -19.68 -38.26 -2.26
C VAL A 400 -19.51 -38.12 -0.75
N THR A 401 -18.27 -38.09 -0.28
CA THR A 401 -17.93 -37.89 1.13
C THR A 401 -17.19 -36.57 1.32
N ALA A 402 -17.44 -35.90 2.44
CA ALA A 402 -16.82 -34.61 2.75
C ALA A 402 -16.61 -34.47 4.26
N ASP A 403 -15.52 -33.83 4.67
CA ASP A 403 -15.30 -33.47 6.06
C ASP A 403 -16.03 -32.18 6.46
N GLU A 404 -16.22 -31.29 5.49
CA GLU A 404 -16.95 -30.03 5.61
C GLU A 404 -17.79 -29.76 4.37
N VAL A 405 -18.99 -29.22 4.58
CA VAL A 405 -19.92 -28.81 3.52
C VAL A 405 -20.17 -27.32 3.63
N ILE A 406 -19.97 -26.59 2.52
CA ILE A 406 -20.19 -25.15 2.42
C ILE A 406 -21.31 -24.91 1.40
N VAL A 407 -22.40 -24.27 1.81
CA VAL A 407 -23.56 -24.01 0.95
C VAL A 407 -23.70 -22.51 0.68
N ARG A 408 -23.72 -22.14 -0.60
CA ARG A 408 -23.82 -20.76 -1.12
C ARG A 408 -24.90 -20.66 -2.19
N ARG A 409 -26.15 -20.89 -1.79
CA ARG A 409 -27.33 -20.91 -2.67
C ARG A 409 -28.12 -19.60 -2.69
N GLY A 410 -27.52 -18.51 -2.19
CA GLY A 410 -28.13 -17.18 -2.12
C GLY A 410 -28.79 -16.89 -0.77
N THR A 411 -29.37 -15.70 -0.67
CA THR A 411 -30.05 -15.20 0.52
C THR A 411 -31.56 -15.39 0.42
N ASP A 412 -32.25 -15.44 1.55
CA ASP A 412 -33.70 -15.53 1.63
C ASP A 412 -34.37 -14.19 1.29
N ARG A 413 -34.53 -13.95 0.00
CA ARG A 413 -35.14 -12.72 -0.54
C ARG A 413 -36.65 -12.67 -0.27
N ASP A 414 -37.32 -13.81 -0.22
CA ASP A 414 -38.77 -13.88 -0.11
C ASP A 414 -39.24 -13.44 1.28
N SER A 415 -38.54 -13.84 2.35
CA SER A 415 -38.92 -13.45 3.71
C SER A 415 -38.81 -11.94 3.97
N VAL A 416 -37.83 -11.26 3.36
CA VAL A 416 -37.68 -9.80 3.50
C VAL A 416 -38.64 -9.01 2.63
N ARG A 417 -39.09 -9.59 1.50
CA ARG A 417 -40.10 -8.98 0.60
C ARG A 417 -41.52 -9.18 1.10
N GLN A 418 -41.80 -10.27 1.83
CA GLN A 418 -43.13 -10.66 2.27
C GLN A 418 -43.95 -9.53 2.95
N PRO A 419 -43.39 -8.68 3.83
CA PRO A 419 -44.14 -7.57 4.45
C PRO A 419 -44.65 -6.52 3.46
N PHE A 420 -44.15 -6.52 2.23
CA PHE A 420 -44.44 -5.55 1.18
C PHE A 420 -45.00 -6.22 -0.09
N SER A 421 -45.41 -7.49 -0.04
CA SER A 421 -45.86 -8.26 -1.21
C SER A 421 -46.91 -7.52 -2.05
N ASP A 422 -47.90 -6.93 -1.37
CA ASP A 422 -49.01 -6.25 -2.03
C ASP A 422 -48.51 -5.01 -2.80
N LEU A 423 -47.55 -4.29 -2.22
CA LEU A 423 -46.95 -3.11 -2.84
C LEU A 423 -46.01 -3.49 -3.99
N LEU A 424 -45.29 -4.61 -3.87
CA LEU A 424 -44.31 -5.10 -4.84
C LEU A 424 -44.94 -5.86 -6.02
N THR A 425 -46.27 -6.03 -6.05
CA THR A 425 -46.98 -6.73 -7.12
C THR A 425 -46.59 -6.18 -8.50
N GLY A 426 -46.05 -7.05 -9.37
CA GLY A 426 -45.63 -6.71 -10.74
C GLY A 426 -44.28 -5.99 -10.87
N TYR A 427 -43.64 -5.60 -9.76
CA TYR A 427 -42.37 -4.86 -9.80
C TYR A 427 -41.21 -5.70 -10.33
N GLU A 428 -41.16 -7.01 -10.03
CA GLU A 428 -40.06 -7.87 -10.49
C GLU A 428 -39.97 -7.92 -12.02
N ALA A 429 -41.10 -8.13 -12.70
CA ALA A 429 -41.14 -8.12 -14.17
C ALA A 429 -40.76 -6.74 -14.73
N GLN A 430 -41.29 -5.66 -14.15
CA GLN A 430 -40.93 -4.28 -14.53
C GLN A 430 -39.42 -4.03 -14.39
N HIS A 431 -38.82 -4.50 -13.29
CA HIS A 431 -37.41 -4.30 -13.01
C HIS A 431 -36.53 -5.14 -13.95
N CYS A 432 -36.93 -6.36 -14.29
CA CYS A 432 -36.27 -7.17 -15.32
C CYS A 432 -36.26 -6.45 -16.68
N ASP A 433 -37.40 -5.92 -17.13
CA ASP A 433 -37.48 -5.16 -18.39
C ASP A 433 -36.55 -3.94 -18.37
N TRP A 434 -36.40 -3.29 -17.21
CA TRP A 434 -35.50 -2.15 -17.02
C TRP A 434 -34.01 -2.57 -17.08
N LEU A 435 -33.66 -3.70 -16.46
CA LEU A 435 -32.30 -4.28 -16.54
C LEU A 435 -31.93 -4.63 -17.98
N ASP A 436 -32.85 -5.28 -18.71
CA ASP A 436 -32.64 -5.67 -20.11
C ASP A 436 -32.50 -4.46 -21.03
N ARG A 437 -33.28 -3.39 -20.78
CA ARG A 437 -33.21 -2.14 -21.56
C ARG A 437 -31.88 -1.40 -21.41
N LEU A 438 -31.31 -1.38 -20.20
CA LEU A 438 -30.16 -0.52 -19.87
C LEU A 438 -28.82 -1.28 -19.77
N GLY A 439 -28.85 -2.61 -19.73
CA GLY A 439 -27.65 -3.45 -19.88
C GLY A 439 -26.58 -3.20 -18.81
N GLU A 440 -25.32 -3.10 -19.24
CA GLU A 440 -24.14 -3.03 -18.34
C GLU A 440 -24.20 -1.86 -17.34
N ALA A 441 -24.81 -0.72 -17.72
CA ALA A 441 -24.92 0.47 -16.87
C ALA A 441 -25.70 0.21 -15.56
N THR A 442 -26.54 -0.83 -15.52
CA THR A 442 -27.28 -1.26 -14.32
C THR A 442 -26.51 -2.26 -13.46
N LEU A 443 -25.59 -3.01 -14.07
CA LEU A 443 -24.83 -4.07 -13.40
C LEU A 443 -23.69 -3.49 -12.55
N ILE A 444 -23.03 -2.45 -13.06
CA ILE A 444 -21.95 -1.73 -12.37
C ILE A 444 -22.39 -0.26 -12.28
N PRO A 445 -23.29 0.08 -11.35
CA PRO A 445 -23.80 1.43 -11.26
C PRO A 445 -22.65 2.38 -10.94
N LYS A 446 -22.59 3.48 -11.69
CA LYS A 446 -21.68 4.60 -11.46
C LYS A 446 -22.47 5.82 -11.05
N LEU A 447 -21.93 6.58 -10.09
CA LEU A 447 -22.49 7.88 -9.75
C LEU A 447 -22.09 8.89 -10.84
N SER A 448 -23.04 9.68 -11.33
CA SER A 448 -22.75 10.72 -12.33
C SER A 448 -21.87 11.82 -11.73
N ASN A 449 -21.12 12.54 -12.59
CA ASN A 449 -20.33 13.70 -12.16
C ASN A 449 -21.24 14.78 -11.52
N ASP A 450 -22.44 14.99 -12.08
CA ASP A 450 -23.40 15.94 -11.52
C ASP A 450 -23.82 15.54 -10.09
N ALA A 451 -24.07 14.24 -9.85
CA ALA A 451 -24.40 13.75 -8.52
C ALA A 451 -23.20 13.82 -7.55
N GLN A 452 -21.99 13.57 -8.04
CA GLN A 452 -20.75 13.76 -7.28
C GLN A 452 -20.61 15.20 -6.80
N ASP A 453 -20.70 16.17 -7.72
CA ASP A 453 -20.54 17.58 -7.42
C ASP A 453 -21.67 18.09 -6.52
N PHE A 454 -22.92 17.70 -6.80
CA PHE A 454 -24.10 18.02 -6.00
C PHE A 454 -23.89 17.64 -4.52
N PHE A 455 -23.51 16.39 -4.23
CA PHE A 455 -23.33 15.95 -2.85
C PHE A 455 -22.05 16.51 -2.21
N ARG A 456 -20.97 16.72 -2.98
CA ARG A 456 -19.75 17.38 -2.46
C ARG A 456 -20.05 18.81 -2.00
N ASP A 457 -20.84 19.56 -2.76
CA ASP A 457 -21.20 20.92 -2.43
C ASP A 457 -22.18 20.99 -1.24
N LEU A 458 -23.16 20.08 -1.17
CA LEU A 458 -24.05 19.96 -0.02
C LEU A 458 -23.30 19.56 1.26
N ALA A 459 -22.40 18.58 1.18
CA ALA A 459 -21.57 18.16 2.30
C ALA A 459 -20.69 19.32 2.81
N ARG A 460 -20.07 20.07 1.88
CA ARG A 460 -19.28 21.26 2.21
C ARG A 460 -20.12 22.34 2.90
N SER A 461 -21.31 22.60 2.38
CA SER A 461 -22.23 23.62 2.92
C SER A 461 -22.78 23.23 4.29
N ALA A 462 -23.01 21.95 4.54
CA ALA A 462 -23.39 21.41 5.84
C ALA A 462 -22.18 21.19 6.79
N HIS A 463 -20.97 21.54 6.34
CA HIS A 463 -19.70 21.34 7.06
C HIS A 463 -19.41 19.89 7.44
N VAL A 464 -19.96 18.91 6.72
CA VAL A 464 -19.70 17.48 6.95
C VAL A 464 -18.21 17.21 6.87
N ALA A 465 -17.68 16.46 7.83
CA ALA A 465 -16.29 16.07 7.86
C ALA A 465 -15.95 15.23 6.62
N GLY A 466 -14.74 15.44 6.08
CA GLY A 466 -14.23 14.58 5.00
C GLY A 466 -14.09 13.12 5.46
N SER A 467 -13.98 12.20 4.51
CA SER A 467 -13.69 10.80 4.84
C SER A 467 -12.38 10.68 5.62
N ARG A 468 -12.23 9.62 6.41
CA ARG A 468 -11.02 9.38 7.23
C ARG A 468 -9.74 9.46 6.40
N ARG A 469 -9.77 8.89 5.20
CA ARG A 469 -8.70 9.01 4.20
C ARG A 469 -8.38 10.47 3.87
N ARG A 470 -9.39 11.29 3.52
CA ARG A 470 -9.19 12.71 3.21
C ARG A 470 -8.65 13.49 4.40
N ILE A 471 -9.11 13.19 5.62
CA ILE A 471 -8.57 13.78 6.84
C ILE A 471 -7.10 13.39 7.03
N ALA A 472 -6.76 12.11 6.87
CA ALA A 472 -5.38 11.63 6.98
C ALA A 472 -4.47 12.25 5.90
N LEU A 473 -4.92 12.33 4.65
CA LEU A 473 -4.19 13.01 3.57
C LEU A 473 -3.99 14.50 3.85
N ALA A 474 -5.03 15.18 4.34
CA ALA A 474 -4.93 16.59 4.70
C ALA A 474 -3.96 16.81 5.88
N GLN A 475 -3.96 15.90 6.86
CA GLN A 475 -3.01 15.90 7.98
C GLN A 475 -1.58 15.63 7.52
N ALA A 476 -1.38 14.66 6.62
CA ALA A 476 -0.06 14.34 6.06
C ALA A 476 0.50 15.48 5.19
N ALA A 477 -0.39 16.24 4.54
CA ALA A 477 -0.04 17.42 3.75
C ALA A 477 0.18 18.70 4.59
N MET A 478 -0.05 18.68 5.91
CA MET A 478 0.24 19.85 6.75
C MET A 478 1.77 20.06 6.83
N PRO A 479 2.27 21.28 6.60
CA PRO A 479 3.69 21.55 6.71
C PRO A 479 4.18 21.35 8.14
N MET A 480 5.38 20.80 8.29
CA MET A 480 6.13 20.85 9.53
C MET A 480 6.60 22.28 9.77
N ILE A 481 6.01 22.94 10.76
CA ILE A 481 6.32 24.33 11.10
C ILE A 481 7.30 24.39 12.30
N VAL A 482 8.40 25.12 12.12
CA VAL A 482 9.40 25.41 13.15
C VAL A 482 9.66 26.92 13.23
N HIS A 483 9.70 27.47 14.43
CA HIS A 483 10.07 28.86 14.69
C HIS A 483 11.27 28.92 15.63
N LEU A 484 12.35 29.60 15.19
CA LEU A 484 13.56 29.81 15.96
C LEU A 484 13.75 31.29 16.29
N SER A 485 14.00 31.57 17.57
CA SER A 485 14.37 32.90 18.04
C SER A 485 15.48 32.84 19.09
N ALA A 486 16.46 33.73 18.98
CA ALA A 486 17.49 33.92 20.00
C ALA A 486 16.98 34.83 21.13
N VAL A 487 17.25 34.45 22.38
CA VAL A 487 17.00 35.26 23.59
C VAL A 487 18.19 35.11 24.54
N GLY A 488 19.07 36.12 24.56
CA GLY A 488 20.36 36.01 25.24
C GLY A 488 21.24 34.96 24.56
N GLU A 489 21.80 34.02 25.35
CA GLU A 489 22.60 32.90 24.83
C GLU A 489 21.76 31.66 24.46
N GLU A 490 20.45 31.69 24.70
CA GLU A 490 19.55 30.58 24.40
C GLU A 490 18.83 30.77 23.06
N ILE A 491 18.59 29.66 22.37
CA ILE A 491 17.70 29.59 21.21
C ILE A 491 16.40 28.92 21.64
N ARG A 492 15.29 29.60 21.38
CA ARG A 492 13.94 29.07 21.58
C ARG A 492 13.49 28.36 20.33
N TRP A 493 13.12 27.10 20.48
CA TRP A 493 12.45 26.30 19.46
C TRP A 493 10.96 26.24 19.78
N ALA A 494 10.14 26.77 18.88
CA ALA A 494 8.69 26.70 18.94
C ALA A 494 8.14 25.97 17.70
N GLY A 495 7.04 25.23 17.88
CA GLY A 495 6.45 24.42 16.82
C GLY A 495 5.69 23.21 17.37
N ALA A 496 4.96 22.51 16.50
CA ALA A 496 4.21 21.32 16.90
C ALA A 496 5.13 20.15 17.27
N HIS A 497 6.30 20.05 16.62
CA HIS A 497 7.25 18.94 16.73
C HIS A 497 8.48 19.29 17.58
N ASN A 498 9.01 18.28 18.27
CA ASN A 498 10.28 18.38 18.97
C ASN A 498 11.47 18.29 17.98
N PRO A 499 12.65 18.84 18.32
CA PRO A 499 13.82 18.81 17.43
C PRO A 499 14.30 17.41 17.03
N ASP A 500 14.01 16.38 17.84
CA ASP A 500 14.35 14.98 17.56
C ASP A 500 13.46 14.33 16.50
N ARG A 501 12.28 14.91 16.23
CA ARG A 501 11.35 14.49 15.15
C ARG A 501 11.55 15.25 13.85
N ILE A 502 12.52 16.16 13.78
CA ILE A 502 12.76 17.02 12.61
C ILE A 502 13.06 16.24 11.32
N ALA A 503 13.55 15.00 11.44
CA ALA A 503 13.85 14.15 10.31
C ALA A 503 12.60 13.70 9.53
N GLU A 504 11.39 13.80 10.12
CA GLU A 504 10.13 13.55 9.41
C GLU A 504 9.91 14.54 8.25
N ALA A 505 10.59 15.70 8.26
CA ALA A 505 10.60 16.62 7.13
C ALA A 505 11.27 16.03 5.85
N TRP A 506 11.98 14.90 5.99
CA TRP A 506 12.57 14.18 4.86
C TRP A 506 11.70 13.00 4.39
N ASP A 507 10.55 12.72 5.01
CA ASP A 507 9.62 11.70 4.54
C ASP A 507 8.72 12.24 3.40
N ASP A 508 8.07 11.34 2.66
CA ASP A 508 7.34 11.70 1.45
C ASP A 508 6.08 12.51 1.75
N GLY A 509 6.01 13.73 1.20
CA GLY A 509 4.80 14.56 1.16
C GLY A 509 4.73 15.71 2.16
N SER A 510 5.60 15.74 3.18
CA SER A 510 5.60 16.82 4.17
C SER A 510 6.39 18.04 3.68
N ALA A 511 5.73 19.19 3.60
CA ALA A 511 6.41 20.46 3.42
C ALA A 511 7.11 20.89 4.73
N PHE A 512 8.24 21.58 4.63
CA PHE A 512 8.98 22.10 5.77
C PHE A 512 8.99 23.63 5.77
N ASP A 513 8.39 24.25 6.79
CA ASP A 513 8.34 25.70 6.94
C ASP A 513 9.10 26.12 8.20
N ALA A 514 10.19 26.86 8.01
CA ALA A 514 11.00 27.38 9.11
C ALA A 514 10.93 28.91 9.17
N THR A 515 10.71 29.47 10.35
CA THR A 515 10.83 30.92 10.59
C THR A 515 12.05 31.21 11.46
N LEU A 516 12.96 32.04 10.95
CA LEU A 516 14.22 32.41 11.60
C LEU A 516 14.18 33.90 11.95
N ALA A 517 14.00 34.21 13.24
CA ALA A 517 13.71 35.58 13.68
C ALA A 517 14.92 36.53 13.66
N GLN A 518 16.14 36.00 13.69
CA GLN A 518 17.39 36.77 13.64
C GLN A 518 18.33 36.21 12.56
N GLY A 519 19.46 36.86 12.31
CA GLY A 519 20.49 36.41 11.35
C GLY A 519 21.26 35.15 11.80
N PRO A 520 22.04 34.53 10.89
CA PRO A 520 22.74 33.27 11.15
C PRO A 520 23.75 33.36 12.30
N GLU A 521 24.42 34.50 12.47
CA GLU A 521 25.36 34.72 13.59
C GLU A 521 24.68 34.62 14.96
N ALA A 522 23.48 35.20 15.09
CA ALA A 522 22.73 35.18 16.34
C ALA A 522 22.14 33.80 16.67
N LEU A 523 21.83 33.00 15.65
CA LEU A 523 21.36 31.63 15.84
C LEU A 523 22.52 30.65 16.07
N GLY A 524 23.71 30.96 15.58
CA GLY A 524 24.89 30.10 15.69
C GLY A 524 24.73 28.79 14.91
N SER A 525 25.26 27.69 15.44
CA SER A 525 25.32 26.38 14.75
C SER A 525 23.97 25.79 14.34
N ILE A 526 22.86 26.18 14.98
CA ILE A 526 21.52 25.72 14.57
C ILE A 526 21.14 26.24 13.17
N ALA A 527 21.75 27.34 12.71
CA ALA A 527 21.54 27.88 11.37
C ALA A 527 21.95 26.88 10.29
N GLY A 528 23.12 26.23 10.44
CA GLY A 528 23.59 25.17 9.54
C GLY A 528 22.73 23.91 9.64
N ALA A 529 22.27 23.56 10.84
CA ALA A 529 21.40 22.41 11.04
C ALA A 529 20.03 22.57 10.38
N ILE A 530 19.40 23.75 10.45
CA ILE A 530 18.15 24.03 9.73
C ILE A 530 18.36 24.09 8.23
N LEU A 531 19.47 24.66 7.75
CA LEU A 531 19.81 24.63 6.33
C LEU A 531 19.88 23.18 5.82
N ARG A 532 20.56 22.30 6.56
CA ARG A 532 20.64 20.86 6.27
C ARG A 532 19.25 20.22 6.14
N VAL A 533 18.31 20.53 7.04
CA VAL A 533 16.92 20.04 6.92
C VAL A 533 16.30 20.54 5.62
N ALA A 534 16.35 21.86 5.38
CA ALA A 534 15.65 22.53 4.29
C ALA A 534 16.14 22.13 2.90
N VAL A 535 17.44 21.94 2.69
CA VAL A 535 18.01 21.59 1.37
C VAL A 535 17.72 20.15 0.94
N HIS A 536 17.33 19.30 1.89
CA HIS A 536 17.06 17.88 1.66
C HIS A 536 15.57 17.53 1.79
N ALA A 537 14.74 18.46 2.28
CA ALA A 537 13.29 18.31 2.30
C ALA A 537 12.71 18.45 0.87
N PRO A 538 11.69 17.66 0.49
CA PRO A 538 11.09 17.74 -0.86
C PRO A 538 10.52 19.12 -1.19
N GLN A 539 9.99 19.82 -0.20
CA GLN A 539 9.48 21.18 -0.30
C GLN A 539 9.85 21.93 0.98
N ALA A 540 10.59 23.03 0.86
CA ALA A 540 11.00 23.84 2.00
C ALA A 540 10.83 25.34 1.73
N THR A 541 10.19 26.03 2.67
CA THR A 541 10.15 27.50 2.73
C THR A 541 10.80 27.97 4.02
N VAL A 542 11.74 28.90 3.90
CA VAL A 542 12.39 29.54 5.05
C VAL A 542 12.03 31.01 5.07
N HIS A 543 11.36 31.42 6.14
CA HIS A 543 10.95 32.77 6.44
C HIS A 543 12.06 33.47 7.24
N ALA A 544 12.84 34.30 6.57
CA ALA A 544 14.00 35.00 7.13
C ALA A 544 14.40 36.19 6.25
N THR A 545 15.09 37.18 6.82
CA THR A 545 15.60 38.34 6.09
C THR A 545 16.59 37.92 4.99
N PRO A 546 16.26 38.03 3.68
CA PRO A 546 17.13 37.48 2.64
C PRO A 546 18.53 38.09 2.62
N LEU A 547 18.66 39.36 3.01
CA LEU A 547 19.95 40.07 3.07
C LEU A 547 20.94 39.42 4.06
N ASP A 548 20.46 38.89 5.18
CA ASP A 548 21.33 38.32 6.23
C ASP A 548 21.68 36.85 5.96
N TRP A 549 20.86 36.17 5.16
CA TRP A 549 20.87 34.70 5.04
C TRP A 549 21.40 34.19 3.70
N LEU A 550 21.26 34.96 2.61
CA LEU A 550 21.53 34.47 1.26
C LEU A 550 23.00 34.09 1.04
N GLU A 551 23.95 34.98 1.37
CA GLU A 551 25.36 34.74 1.12
C GLU A 551 25.95 33.62 2.00
N PRO A 552 25.74 33.60 3.34
CA PRO A 552 26.24 32.53 4.20
C PRO A 552 25.76 31.14 3.78
N TRP A 553 24.49 31.00 3.41
CA TRP A 553 23.93 29.72 2.97
C TRP A 553 24.35 29.32 1.56
N ARG A 554 24.58 30.30 0.66
CA ARG A 554 25.10 30.04 -0.68
C ARG A 554 26.50 29.40 -0.64
N GLN A 555 27.35 29.82 0.29
CA GLN A 555 28.67 29.24 0.51
C GLN A 555 28.62 27.77 0.96
N LEU A 556 27.60 27.40 1.74
CA LEU A 556 27.40 26.02 2.22
C LEU A 556 26.69 25.11 1.21
N THR A 557 26.08 25.68 0.16
CA THR A 557 25.27 24.94 -0.83
C THR A 557 25.84 25.09 -2.24
N ALA A 558 25.35 26.06 -3.01
CA ALA A 558 25.64 26.22 -4.43
C ALA A 558 27.12 26.54 -4.74
N MET A 559 27.85 27.13 -3.78
CA MET A 559 29.28 27.45 -3.91
C MET A 559 30.18 26.50 -3.11
N SER A 560 29.63 25.44 -2.50
CA SER A 560 30.43 24.50 -1.72
C SER A 560 31.50 23.81 -2.58
N PRO A 561 32.77 23.76 -2.15
CA PRO A 561 33.83 23.07 -2.89
C PRO A 561 33.72 21.54 -2.80
N TYR A 562 32.86 21.02 -1.90
CA TYR A 562 32.75 19.60 -1.56
C TYR A 562 31.58 18.89 -2.25
N GLY A 563 30.50 19.60 -2.58
CA GLY A 563 29.25 18.99 -3.05
C GLY A 563 28.64 19.67 -4.28
N GLY A 564 27.95 18.89 -5.11
CA GLY A 564 27.18 19.40 -6.26
C GLY A 564 25.70 19.06 -6.15
N GLY A 565 24.83 19.79 -6.86
CA GLY A 565 23.42 19.42 -6.98
C GLY A 565 22.55 19.63 -5.72
N ILE A 566 23.02 20.40 -4.75
CA ILE A 566 22.21 20.89 -3.63
C ILE A 566 21.59 22.23 -4.02
N LEU A 567 20.26 22.29 -4.05
CA LEU A 567 19.52 23.51 -4.34
C LEU A 567 19.29 24.31 -3.06
N MET A 568 19.40 25.64 -3.15
CA MET A 568 19.04 26.54 -2.06
C MET A 568 17.54 26.45 -1.76
N PRO A 569 17.12 26.44 -0.48
CA PRO A 569 15.71 26.50 -0.13
C PRO A 569 15.12 27.86 -0.51
N LYS A 570 13.80 27.91 -0.64
CA LYS A 570 13.09 29.17 -0.92
C LYS A 570 13.16 30.08 0.31
N LEU A 571 13.85 31.21 0.21
CA LEU A 571 13.91 32.25 1.25
C LEU A 571 12.84 33.32 0.98
N VAL A 572 12.03 33.62 2.00
CA VAL A 572 10.94 34.62 1.95
C VAL A 572 11.12 35.61 3.09
N GLY A 573 11.06 36.92 2.81
CA GLY A 573 11.29 37.98 3.80
C GLY A 573 10.13 38.25 4.75
N ASP A 574 8.99 37.58 4.55
CA ASP A 574 7.79 37.77 5.36
C ASP A 574 7.80 36.83 6.56
N ASN A 575 7.48 37.34 7.75
CA ASN A 575 7.22 36.51 8.93
C ASN A 575 5.72 36.19 8.98
N PRO A 576 5.29 34.95 8.73
CA PRO A 576 3.88 34.56 8.72
C PRO A 576 3.25 34.62 10.14
N GLY A 577 4.07 34.89 11.17
CA GLY A 577 3.70 34.74 12.57
C GLY A 577 3.64 33.27 12.98
N GLY A 578 3.61 33.02 14.29
CA GLY A 578 3.22 31.71 14.81
C GLY A 578 4.32 30.87 15.46
N GLY A 579 4.07 30.57 16.74
CA GLY A 579 4.79 29.63 17.58
C GLY A 579 4.29 29.77 19.02
N ALA A 580 2.99 29.51 19.27
CA ALA A 580 2.37 29.78 20.57
C ALA A 580 2.91 28.89 21.73
N GLN A 581 3.57 27.78 21.40
CA GLN A 581 4.16 26.86 22.37
C GLN A 581 5.67 26.75 22.16
N ILE A 582 6.44 27.31 23.10
CA ILE A 582 7.87 27.04 23.22
C ILE A 582 8.01 25.59 23.70
N ARG A 583 8.72 24.76 22.93
CA ARG A 583 8.98 23.34 23.27
C ARG A 583 10.25 23.20 24.09
N ILE A 584 11.30 23.91 23.69
CA ILE A 584 12.61 23.87 24.33
C ILE A 584 13.32 25.23 24.17
N ALA A 585 14.08 25.61 25.19
CA ALA A 585 15.02 26.72 25.17
C ALA A 585 16.36 26.20 25.69
N THR A 586 17.42 26.34 24.87
CA THR A 586 18.79 25.87 25.20
C THR A 586 19.80 26.49 24.22
N GLY A 587 21.10 26.37 24.48
CA GLY A 587 22.14 26.88 23.58
C GLY A 587 22.10 26.27 22.17
N GLY A 588 22.42 27.08 21.16
CA GLY A 588 22.36 26.72 19.74
C GLY A 588 23.18 25.49 19.34
N ALA A 589 24.35 25.29 19.96
CA ALA A 589 25.19 24.10 19.77
C ALA A 589 24.47 22.81 20.13
N ARG A 590 23.80 22.78 21.29
CA ARG A 590 23.07 21.60 21.75
C ARG A 590 21.89 21.27 20.84
N LEU A 591 21.15 22.29 20.37
CA LEU A 591 20.06 22.09 19.42
C LEU A 591 20.57 21.58 18.07
N ALA A 592 21.67 22.12 17.56
CA ALA A 592 22.27 21.65 16.32
C ALA A 592 22.66 20.17 16.41
N THR A 593 23.27 19.76 17.53
CA THR A 593 23.58 18.33 17.80
C THR A 593 22.33 17.46 17.81
N MET A 594 21.23 17.91 18.45
CA MET A 594 19.97 17.17 18.47
C MET A 594 19.41 16.97 17.06
N VAL A 595 19.36 18.04 16.27
CA VAL A 595 18.88 18.01 14.87
C VAL A 595 19.75 17.10 14.02
N HIS A 596 21.08 17.28 14.03
CA HIS A 596 21.99 16.45 13.24
C HIS A 596 21.88 14.97 13.60
N ARG A 597 21.81 14.64 14.90
CA ARG A 597 21.66 13.25 15.36
C ARG A 597 20.34 12.62 14.89
N ALA A 598 19.25 13.38 14.86
CA ALA A 598 17.97 12.89 14.34
C ALA A 598 18.06 12.59 12.84
N LEU A 599 18.66 13.48 12.05
CA LEU A 599 18.86 13.32 10.61
C LEU A 599 19.80 12.16 10.26
N ASP A 600 20.89 11.99 11.02
CA ASP A 600 21.84 10.89 10.83
C ASP A 600 21.20 9.53 11.13
N LYS A 601 20.38 9.44 12.18
CA LYS A 601 19.60 8.23 12.49
C LYS A 601 18.61 7.88 11.39
N TRP A 602 17.95 8.88 10.81
CA TRP A 602 17.05 8.65 9.67
C TRP A 602 17.81 8.11 8.47
N LEU A 603 18.99 8.66 8.16
CA LEU A 603 19.85 8.14 7.08
C LEU A 603 20.26 6.70 7.35
N LEU A 604 20.71 6.38 8.58
CA LEU A 604 21.08 5.02 8.94
C LEU A 604 19.92 4.03 8.72
N ALA A 605 18.69 4.41 9.10
CA ALA A 605 17.52 3.58 8.87
C ALA A 605 17.23 3.35 7.37
N ARG A 606 17.40 4.36 6.52
CA ARG A 606 17.23 4.23 5.06
C ARG A 606 18.33 3.39 4.42
N ILE A 607 19.58 3.58 4.83
CA ILE A 607 20.72 2.76 4.39
C ILE A 607 20.49 1.30 4.78
N ASP A 608 20.08 1.04 6.03
CA ASP A 608 19.85 -0.32 6.52
C ASP A 608 18.71 -1.02 5.80
N ALA A 609 17.57 -0.33 5.62
CA ALA A 609 16.42 -0.87 4.91
C ALA A 609 16.79 -1.29 3.48
N HIS A 610 17.54 -0.45 2.78
CA HIS A 610 17.98 -0.73 1.41
C HIS A 610 19.03 -1.86 1.36
N LEU A 611 20.14 -1.73 2.10
CA LEU A 611 21.23 -2.70 2.07
C LEU A 611 20.79 -4.09 2.56
N THR A 612 19.97 -4.17 3.61
CA THR A 612 19.44 -5.45 4.11
C THR A 612 18.59 -6.15 3.05
N SER A 613 17.71 -5.41 2.36
CA SER A 613 16.92 -5.96 1.25
C SER A 613 17.83 -6.43 0.11
N PHE A 614 18.73 -5.56 -0.35
CA PHE A 614 19.67 -5.85 -1.42
C PHE A 614 20.54 -7.08 -1.14
N PHE A 615 21.05 -7.24 0.09
CA PHE A 615 21.86 -8.42 0.44
C PHE A 615 21.04 -9.72 0.41
N LEU A 616 19.75 -9.67 0.75
CA LEU A 616 18.87 -10.84 0.78
C LEU A 616 18.38 -11.25 -0.61
N THR A 617 17.89 -10.30 -1.40
CA THR A 617 17.20 -10.57 -2.68
C THR A 617 18.11 -10.37 -3.89
N GLY A 618 19.09 -9.46 -3.79
CA GLY A 618 19.86 -8.96 -4.93
C GLY A 618 19.15 -7.88 -5.74
N GLU A 619 17.94 -7.49 -5.37
CA GLU A 619 17.21 -6.41 -6.03
C GLU A 619 17.69 -5.04 -5.52
N ASP A 620 18.17 -4.19 -6.43
CA ASP A 620 18.57 -2.81 -6.15
C ASP A 620 17.49 -1.83 -6.61
N GLN A 621 16.42 -1.72 -5.81
CA GLN A 621 15.34 -0.79 -6.10
C GLN A 621 15.83 0.66 -6.03
N GLY A 622 15.77 1.37 -7.16
CA GLY A 622 16.26 2.74 -7.29
C GLY A 622 17.72 2.87 -7.75
N ALA A 623 18.40 1.76 -8.03
CA ALA A 623 19.79 1.73 -8.51
C ALA A 623 20.73 2.55 -7.61
N TYR A 624 20.68 2.31 -6.30
CA TYR A 624 21.50 3.03 -5.32
C TYR A 624 22.89 2.39 -5.15
N VAL A 625 23.00 1.08 -5.30
CA VAL A 625 24.27 0.36 -5.33
C VAL A 625 24.85 0.37 -6.74
N ASP A 626 24.00 0.17 -7.75
CA ASP A 626 24.30 0.25 -9.19
C ASP A 626 25.43 -0.71 -9.63
N LEU A 627 25.59 -1.83 -8.93
CA LEU A 627 26.63 -2.84 -9.18
C LEU A 627 26.06 -4.25 -9.05
N GLU A 628 26.42 -5.14 -9.97
CA GLU A 628 26.12 -6.56 -9.84
C GLU A 628 27.07 -7.21 -8.83
N ILE A 629 26.54 -7.64 -7.69
CA ILE A 629 27.31 -8.28 -6.61
C ILE A 629 26.83 -9.71 -6.41
N HIS A 630 27.74 -10.67 -6.56
CA HIS A 630 27.46 -12.09 -6.39
C HIS A 630 26.92 -12.43 -5.00
N SER A 631 26.00 -13.40 -4.92
CA SER A 631 25.30 -13.78 -3.69
C SER A 631 26.23 -14.18 -2.53
N SER A 632 27.34 -14.86 -2.83
CA SER A 632 28.34 -15.25 -1.81
C SER A 632 29.01 -14.04 -1.15
N LEU A 633 29.27 -12.98 -1.92
CA LEU A 633 29.85 -11.74 -1.39
C LEU A 633 28.80 -10.92 -0.64
N ARG A 634 27.56 -10.83 -1.15
CA ARG A 634 26.44 -10.18 -0.43
C ARG A 634 26.20 -10.79 0.96
N ASN A 635 26.32 -12.12 1.08
CA ASN A 635 26.20 -12.81 2.37
C ASN A 635 27.30 -12.39 3.36
N LEU A 636 28.54 -12.20 2.89
CA LEU A 636 29.66 -11.76 3.74
C LEU A 636 29.54 -10.28 4.11
N MET A 637 29.12 -9.44 3.16
CA MET A 637 28.82 -8.03 3.39
C MET A 637 27.72 -7.84 4.43
N ARG A 638 26.67 -8.69 4.42
CA ARG A 638 25.60 -8.67 5.43
C ARG A 638 26.11 -8.82 6.86
N GLY A 639 27.05 -9.73 7.10
CA GLY A 639 27.68 -9.91 8.42
C GLY A 639 28.48 -8.68 8.86
N THR A 640 29.26 -8.13 7.93
CA THR A 640 30.05 -6.90 8.17
C THR A 640 29.15 -5.70 8.45
N TRP A 641 28.08 -5.52 7.65
CA TRP A 641 27.09 -4.46 7.82
C TRP A 641 26.38 -4.54 9.16
N THR A 642 26.00 -5.74 9.61
CA THR A 642 25.36 -5.93 10.92
C THR A 642 26.23 -5.36 12.04
N THR A 643 27.54 -5.65 12.00
CA THR A 643 28.52 -5.15 12.98
C THR A 643 28.67 -3.62 12.90
N TRP A 644 28.79 -3.07 11.69
CA TRP A 644 28.93 -1.62 11.50
C TRP A 644 27.68 -0.86 11.95
N ARG A 645 26.49 -1.39 11.64
CA ARG A 645 25.19 -0.81 12.04
C ARG A 645 25.03 -0.78 13.56
N GLU A 646 25.43 -1.83 14.26
CA GLU A 646 25.44 -1.85 15.73
C GLU A 646 26.36 -0.75 16.27
N ALA A 647 27.59 -0.65 15.77
CA ALA A 647 28.52 0.42 16.16
C ALA A 647 27.97 1.84 15.89
N PHE A 648 27.32 2.06 14.75
CA PHE A 648 26.67 3.34 14.42
C PHE A 648 25.46 3.65 15.30
N THR A 649 24.74 2.62 15.75
CA THR A 649 23.59 2.78 16.64
C THR A 649 24.05 3.19 18.05
N ASP A 650 25.16 2.61 18.50
CA ASP A 650 25.75 2.87 19.81
C ASP A 650 26.49 4.22 19.88
N ASP A 651 27.15 4.63 18.78
CA ASP A 651 27.91 5.88 18.71
C ASP A 651 27.44 6.79 17.56
N SER A 652 26.66 7.83 17.92
CA SER A 652 26.19 8.82 16.95
C SER A 652 27.29 9.72 16.40
N ALA A 653 28.39 9.93 17.12
CA ALA A 653 29.51 10.73 16.62
C ALA A 653 30.28 9.94 15.54
N LEU A 654 30.44 8.63 15.75
CA LEU A 654 30.98 7.71 14.74
C LEU A 654 30.14 7.73 13.46
N LEU A 655 28.82 7.63 13.59
CA LEU A 655 27.89 7.69 12.45
C LEU A 655 28.00 9.03 11.70
N GLY A 656 27.90 10.16 12.42
CA GLY A 656 27.95 11.49 11.80
C GLY A 656 29.26 11.74 11.06
N ARG A 657 30.39 11.29 11.64
CA ARG A 657 31.70 11.35 10.97
C ARG A 657 31.75 10.45 9.74
N PHE A 658 31.30 9.20 9.84
CA PHE A 658 31.27 8.28 8.71
C PHE A 658 30.47 8.87 7.54
N LEU A 659 29.25 9.36 7.79
CA LEU A 659 28.39 9.95 6.76
C LEU A 659 29.01 11.17 6.07
N ARG A 660 29.66 12.07 6.83
CA ARG A 660 30.39 13.23 6.27
C ARG A 660 31.52 12.80 5.34
N LEU A 661 32.32 11.83 5.77
CA LEU A 661 33.49 11.38 5.01
C LEU A 661 33.11 10.48 3.84
N VAL A 662 31.94 9.82 3.86
CA VAL A 662 31.42 9.13 2.68
C VAL A 662 31.08 10.13 1.57
N VAL A 663 30.57 11.33 1.88
CA VAL A 663 30.22 12.33 0.84
C VAL A 663 31.35 13.33 0.51
N SER A 664 32.50 13.24 1.17
CA SER A 664 33.59 14.23 1.05
C SER A 664 34.98 13.58 1.08
N ALA A 665 35.88 14.06 0.24
CA ALA A 665 37.31 13.70 0.29
C ALA A 665 38.08 14.49 1.37
N SER A 666 37.47 15.51 1.97
CA SER A 666 38.09 16.32 3.03
C SER A 666 37.77 15.75 4.40
N ASP A 667 38.81 15.45 5.18
CA ASP A 667 38.68 15.07 6.59
C ASP A 667 38.67 16.31 7.50
N ASP A 668 37.63 17.12 7.32
CA ASP A 668 37.37 18.31 8.12
C ASP A 668 36.01 18.20 8.84
N ASP A 669 35.91 18.85 10.00
CA ASP A 669 34.74 18.82 10.87
C ASP A 669 33.79 20.01 10.65
N GLY A 670 34.03 20.84 9.63
CA GLY A 670 33.22 22.03 9.33
C GLY A 670 31.81 21.77 8.80
N ASP A 671 30.93 22.76 8.95
CA ASP A 671 29.52 22.71 8.56
C ASP A 671 29.30 22.50 7.05
N ALA A 672 30.27 22.90 6.22
CA ALA A 672 30.19 22.85 4.77
C ALA A 672 29.96 21.43 4.21
N VAL A 673 30.47 20.41 4.90
CA VAL A 673 30.19 19.00 4.53
C VAL A 673 28.93 18.50 5.23
N GLN A 674 28.72 18.88 6.49
CA GLN A 674 27.57 18.44 7.28
C GLN A 674 26.22 18.79 6.62
N VAL A 675 26.11 19.97 6.00
CA VAL A 675 24.91 20.42 5.28
C VAL A 675 24.60 19.58 4.04
N LEU A 676 25.62 18.97 3.42
CA LEU A 676 25.46 18.15 2.21
C LEU A 676 24.95 16.74 2.53
N VAL A 677 25.09 16.28 3.78
CA VAL A 677 24.72 14.93 4.20
C VAL A 677 23.20 14.87 4.41
N GLY A 678 22.47 14.23 3.51
CA GLY A 678 21.03 14.07 3.66
C GLY A 678 20.37 13.31 2.53
N ARG A 679 19.03 13.36 2.49
CA ARG A 679 18.18 12.58 1.58
C ARG A 679 18.63 12.61 0.11
N SER A 680 18.98 13.78 -0.41
CA SER A 680 19.39 13.92 -1.82
C SER A 680 20.75 13.29 -2.15
N LYS A 681 21.49 12.80 -1.14
CA LYS A 681 22.75 12.06 -1.28
C LYS A 681 22.65 10.58 -0.97
N LEU A 682 21.43 10.04 -0.84
CA LEU A 682 21.24 8.62 -0.53
C LEU A 682 21.94 7.69 -1.52
N LYS A 683 21.91 7.98 -2.83
CA LYS A 683 22.62 7.16 -3.83
C LYS A 683 24.12 7.11 -3.55
N GLN A 684 24.76 8.27 -3.34
CA GLN A 684 26.20 8.36 -3.03
C GLN A 684 26.53 7.67 -1.70
N ILE A 685 25.71 7.88 -0.68
CA ILE A 685 25.93 7.31 0.67
C ILE A 685 25.80 5.79 0.63
N ILE A 686 24.74 5.27 0.02
CA ILE A 686 24.49 3.83 -0.08
C ILE A 686 25.56 3.17 -0.97
N GLY A 687 25.83 3.71 -2.16
CA GLY A 687 26.85 3.17 -3.06
C GLY A 687 28.25 3.19 -2.43
N GLY A 688 28.66 4.31 -1.82
CA GLY A 688 29.95 4.40 -1.12
C GLY A 688 30.07 3.48 0.08
N THR A 689 28.97 3.27 0.82
CA THR A 689 28.90 2.30 1.92
C THR A 689 28.99 0.87 1.40
N ALA A 690 28.26 0.53 0.33
CA ALA A 690 28.29 -0.79 -0.29
C ALA A 690 29.69 -1.15 -0.82
N LEU A 691 30.37 -0.20 -1.48
CA LEU A 691 31.76 -0.37 -1.92
C LEU A 691 32.69 -0.64 -0.74
N SER A 692 32.59 0.19 0.31
CA SER A 692 33.41 0.03 1.53
C SER A 692 33.16 -1.33 2.19
N LEU A 693 31.91 -1.79 2.22
CA LEU A 693 31.53 -3.09 2.75
C LEU A 693 32.05 -4.26 1.90
N ALA A 694 32.04 -4.15 0.58
CA ALA A 694 32.53 -5.23 -0.31
C ALA A 694 34.01 -5.51 -0.04
N ILE A 695 34.81 -4.45 0.07
CA ILE A 695 36.24 -4.53 0.41
C ILE A 695 36.44 -5.01 1.86
N ALA A 696 35.76 -4.38 2.82
CA ALA A 696 35.88 -4.72 4.24
C ALA A 696 35.50 -6.17 4.55
N ALA A 697 34.48 -6.69 3.86
CA ALA A 697 34.03 -8.07 3.97
C ALA A 697 35.14 -9.06 3.60
N VAL A 698 35.92 -8.77 2.54
CA VAL A 698 37.00 -9.65 2.08
C VAL A 698 38.27 -9.50 2.91
N TRP A 699 38.64 -8.27 3.29
CA TRP A 699 39.80 -8.04 4.16
C TRP A 699 39.63 -8.67 5.54
N GLY A 700 38.41 -8.65 6.08
CA GLY A 700 38.18 -8.93 7.49
C GLY A 700 38.80 -7.85 8.39
N GLN A 701 38.41 -7.84 9.67
CA GLN A 701 38.95 -6.92 10.69
C GLN A 701 38.99 -5.43 10.27
N THR A 702 38.02 -5.01 9.45
CA THR A 702 37.87 -3.64 8.98
C THR A 702 36.60 -3.04 9.58
N SER A 703 36.73 -1.89 10.24
CA SER A 703 35.64 -1.22 10.95
C SER A 703 35.56 0.28 10.62
N PRO A 704 34.43 0.92 10.88
CA PRO A 704 34.33 2.38 10.84
C PRO A 704 35.27 2.98 11.89
N ARG A 705 35.78 4.19 11.62
CA ARG A 705 36.71 4.92 12.48
C ARG A 705 36.17 6.31 12.85
N GLY A 706 36.11 6.59 14.15
CA GLY A 706 35.67 7.87 14.71
C GLY A 706 36.76 8.95 14.80
N MET A 707 38.02 8.60 14.52
CA MET A 707 39.19 9.45 14.72
C MET A 707 39.92 9.76 13.39
N ARG A 708 40.52 10.94 13.29
CA ARG A 708 41.37 11.31 12.15
C ARG A 708 42.66 10.48 12.07
N PRO A 709 43.23 10.25 10.87
CA PRO A 709 42.64 10.51 9.56
C PRO A 709 41.70 9.38 9.11
N GLY A 710 40.69 9.73 8.30
CA GLY A 710 39.80 8.80 7.60
C GLY A 710 38.57 8.31 8.39
N ASN A 711 37.75 7.48 7.74
CA ASN A 711 36.53 6.87 8.28
C ASN A 711 36.58 5.34 8.38
N LEU A 712 37.71 4.71 8.00
CA LEU A 712 37.92 3.27 8.08
C LEU A 712 39.20 2.95 8.85
N LEU A 713 39.19 1.82 9.55
CA LEU A 713 40.34 1.23 10.21
C LEU A 713 40.43 -0.24 9.80
N ARG A 714 41.60 -0.67 9.34
CA ARG A 714 41.94 -2.07 9.11
C ARG A 714 43.06 -2.49 10.04
N GLN A 715 42.87 -3.61 10.71
CA GLN A 715 43.93 -4.27 11.49
C GLN A 715 44.64 -5.29 10.60
N LEU A 716 45.94 -5.13 10.38
CA LEU A 716 46.75 -6.05 9.59
C LEU A 716 48.05 -6.38 10.32
N ALA A 717 48.26 -7.66 10.65
CA ALA A 717 49.46 -8.14 11.35
C ALA A 717 49.81 -7.37 12.65
N GLY A 718 48.79 -6.86 13.35
CA GLY A 718 48.94 -6.08 14.59
C GLY A 718 49.16 -4.58 14.40
N ASN A 719 49.16 -4.08 13.16
CA ASN A 719 49.28 -2.66 12.84
C ASN A 719 47.95 -2.05 12.40
N GLU A 720 47.73 -0.79 12.78
CA GLU A 720 46.58 0.00 12.33
C GLU A 720 46.85 0.64 10.97
N HIS A 721 45.97 0.38 10.01
CA HIS A 721 45.95 1.07 8.72
C HIS A 721 44.68 1.89 8.60
N THR A 722 44.82 3.20 8.39
CA THR A 722 43.68 4.11 8.25
C THR A 722 43.21 4.16 6.80
N GLY A 723 41.91 4.33 6.60
CA GLY A 723 41.29 4.35 5.29
C GLY A 723 40.28 5.46 5.10
N HIS A 724 40.14 5.91 3.86
CA HIS A 724 39.11 6.86 3.46
C HIS A 724 38.18 6.24 2.40
N GLY A 725 36.99 5.83 2.81
CA GLY A 725 35.95 5.34 1.90
C GLY A 725 34.98 6.48 1.57
N CYS A 726 34.88 6.86 0.29
CA CYS A 726 34.04 7.98 -0.13
C CYS A 726 33.49 7.86 -1.56
N ALA A 727 32.40 8.59 -1.78
CA ALA A 727 31.67 8.78 -3.03
C ALA A 727 31.37 10.30 -3.22
N PRO A 728 32.40 11.16 -3.28
CA PRO A 728 32.20 12.60 -3.30
C PRO A 728 31.71 13.08 -4.67
N ASP A 729 30.85 14.11 -4.70
CA ASP A 729 30.50 14.75 -5.99
C ASP A 729 31.65 15.61 -6.54
N ARG A 730 32.46 16.18 -5.64
CA ARG A 730 33.56 17.08 -5.96
C ARG A 730 34.77 16.84 -5.07
N ILE A 731 35.95 17.01 -5.65
CA ILE A 731 37.23 17.05 -4.94
C ILE A 731 37.91 18.34 -5.39
N LEU A 732 38.28 19.20 -4.43
CA LEU A 732 38.87 20.52 -4.70
C LEU A 732 38.02 21.36 -5.68
N GLY A 733 36.68 21.30 -5.56
CA GLY A 733 35.72 22.00 -6.43
C GLY A 733 35.56 21.41 -7.85
N LYS A 734 36.31 20.36 -8.21
CA LYS A 734 36.30 19.72 -9.53
C LYS A 734 35.67 18.33 -9.48
N ARG A 735 35.40 17.74 -10.64
CA ARG A 735 34.95 16.33 -10.72
C ARG A 735 36.02 15.41 -10.10
N PRO A 736 35.65 14.36 -9.35
CA PRO A 736 36.61 13.48 -8.69
C PRO A 736 37.65 12.88 -9.64
N SER A 737 37.25 12.49 -10.86
CA SER A 737 38.14 11.95 -11.89
C SER A 737 39.25 12.90 -12.34
N LEU A 738 39.14 14.21 -12.08
CA LEU A 738 40.13 15.21 -12.45
C LEU A 738 41.03 15.65 -11.29
N SER A 739 40.80 15.15 -10.07
CA SER A 739 41.46 15.70 -8.88
C SER A 739 41.74 14.69 -7.77
N ALA A 740 41.24 13.46 -7.85
CA ALA A 740 41.53 12.42 -6.86
C ALA A 740 43.03 12.08 -6.77
N ASP A 741 43.76 12.17 -7.89
CA ASP A 741 45.20 11.90 -8.00
C ASP A 741 46.10 12.99 -7.41
N THR A 742 45.56 14.22 -7.33
CA THR A 742 46.26 15.43 -6.86
C THR A 742 45.80 15.86 -5.48
N HIS A 743 44.80 15.19 -4.92
CA HIS A 743 44.34 15.40 -3.55
C HIS A 743 45.35 14.84 -2.54
N ASN A 744 45.57 15.59 -1.46
CA ASN A 744 46.51 15.20 -0.41
C ASN A 744 45.85 14.24 0.59
N TRP A 745 45.80 12.96 0.23
CA TRP A 745 45.26 11.90 1.09
C TRP A 745 46.16 11.63 2.29
N GLN A 746 45.57 11.57 3.49
CA GLN A 746 46.28 11.35 4.75
C GLN A 746 46.15 9.93 5.30
N THR A 747 45.47 9.04 4.57
CA THR A 747 45.18 7.67 4.98
C THR A 747 46.11 6.67 4.29
N SER A 748 46.23 5.46 4.84
CA SER A 748 47.00 4.37 4.20
C SER A 748 46.34 3.84 2.92
N PHE A 749 45.00 3.86 2.86
CA PHE A 749 44.24 3.46 1.68
C PHE A 749 43.03 4.36 1.41
N VAL A 750 42.55 4.36 0.17
CA VAL A 750 41.38 5.12 -0.29
C VAL A 750 40.47 4.20 -1.10
N LEU A 751 39.18 4.18 -0.77
CA LEU A 751 38.13 3.47 -1.50
C LEU A 751 37.23 4.53 -2.14
N LEU A 752 37.33 4.69 -3.46
CA LEU A 752 36.63 5.75 -4.18
C LEU A 752 35.53 5.17 -5.07
N ALA A 753 34.26 5.49 -4.78
CA ALA A 753 33.13 5.12 -5.63
C ALA A 753 33.07 6.04 -6.86
N LEU A 754 33.98 5.80 -7.81
CA LEU A 754 34.12 6.50 -9.06
C LEU A 754 34.18 5.50 -10.22
N GLU A 755 33.28 5.63 -11.17
CA GLU A 755 33.29 4.87 -12.42
C GLU A 755 34.30 5.47 -13.43
N GLY A 756 35.05 4.59 -14.11
CA GLY A 756 35.91 4.94 -15.24
C GLY A 756 37.41 4.82 -14.98
N SER A 757 38.22 5.27 -15.95
CA SER A 757 39.68 5.24 -15.85
C SER A 757 40.21 6.45 -15.07
N LEU A 758 40.93 6.18 -13.99
CA LEU A 758 41.92 7.12 -13.46
C LEU A 758 43.18 6.97 -14.31
N ASP A 759 43.67 8.07 -14.88
CA ASP A 759 44.88 8.10 -15.70
C ASP A 759 46.13 7.99 -14.79
N LEU A 760 46.30 6.83 -14.14
CA LEU A 760 47.33 6.59 -13.12
C LEU A 760 48.75 6.47 -13.70
N ALA A 761 48.89 6.42 -15.04
CA ALA A 761 50.09 6.02 -15.76
C ALA A 761 51.23 7.08 -15.82
N ARG A 762 51.22 8.15 -14.98
CA ARG A 762 52.23 9.22 -15.13
C ARG A 762 52.96 9.70 -13.88
N LYS A 763 52.62 9.24 -12.67
CA LYS A 763 53.29 9.68 -11.43
C LYS A 763 53.86 8.59 -10.54
N ALA A 764 53.56 7.32 -10.80
CA ALA A 764 54.25 6.21 -10.14
C ALA A 764 55.71 6.00 -10.64
N GLU A 765 56.09 6.63 -11.76
CA GLU A 765 57.43 6.52 -12.37
C GLU A 765 58.30 7.79 -12.27
N ALA A 766 58.17 8.60 -11.21
CA ALA A 766 59.17 9.64 -10.92
C ALA A 766 60.07 9.18 -9.77
N PRO A 767 61.27 8.65 -10.05
CA PRO A 767 62.30 8.48 -9.02
C PRO A 767 62.57 9.84 -8.37
N PHE A 768 62.66 9.87 -7.04
CA PHE A 768 63.23 11.00 -6.31
C PHE A 768 64.70 11.18 -6.72
N ALA A 769 64.93 11.96 -7.77
CA ALA A 769 66.26 12.35 -8.23
C ALA A 769 66.31 13.87 -8.48
N ILE A 770 65.92 14.67 -7.49
CA ILE A 770 66.47 16.02 -7.31
C ILE A 770 66.75 16.19 -5.81
N VAL A 771 67.99 15.92 -5.43
CA VAL A 771 68.56 16.34 -4.15
C VAL A 771 68.90 17.82 -4.30
N GLU A 772 68.08 18.70 -3.75
CA GLU A 772 68.55 20.02 -3.31
C GLU A 772 68.76 19.98 -1.79
N ALA A 773 69.91 20.50 -1.37
CA ALA A 773 70.49 20.32 -0.04
C ALA A 773 69.63 20.92 1.09
N GLY A 774 69.16 20.07 2.00
CA GLY A 774 68.47 20.46 3.23
C GLY A 774 67.62 19.33 3.81
N GLN A 775 68.25 18.28 4.35
CA GLN A 775 67.61 17.05 4.84
C GLN A 775 66.55 17.25 5.95
N PRO A 776 65.40 16.53 5.89
CA PRO A 776 64.79 15.87 7.03
C PRO A 776 65.41 14.47 7.25
N SER A 777 65.36 14.00 8.50
CA SER A 777 66.04 12.78 8.95
C SER A 777 65.30 11.48 8.59
N LEU A 778 66.02 10.36 8.62
CA LEU A 778 65.63 8.95 8.40
C LEU A 778 64.48 8.39 9.30
N ALA A 779 63.66 9.24 9.93
CA ALA A 779 62.45 8.85 10.64
C ALA A 779 61.16 9.02 9.80
N GLU A 780 61.25 9.54 8.58
CA GLU A 780 60.10 9.70 7.66
C GLU A 780 60.00 8.52 6.69
N THR A 781 59.42 7.41 7.13
CA THR A 781 58.98 6.33 6.23
C THR A 781 57.64 6.66 5.61
N THR A 782 57.59 7.47 4.55
CA THR A 782 56.40 7.57 3.67
C THR A 782 56.81 7.88 2.24
N GLY A 783 57.29 6.85 1.54
CA GLY A 783 57.70 6.88 0.15
C GLY A 783 56.79 6.05 -0.77
N SER A 784 55.47 6.20 -0.65
CA SER A 784 54.46 5.83 -1.66
C SER A 784 53.12 6.42 -1.21
N GLY A 785 52.35 7.05 -2.10
CA GLY A 785 51.00 7.57 -1.77
C GLY A 785 50.04 6.48 -1.27
N PRO A 786 48.79 6.79 -0.88
CA PRO A 786 47.85 5.77 -0.42
C PRO A 786 47.61 4.69 -1.48
N MET A 787 47.30 3.47 -1.05
CA MET A 787 46.74 2.46 -1.94
C MET A 787 45.31 2.87 -2.33
N MET A 788 45.10 3.20 -3.61
CA MET A 788 43.79 3.65 -4.12
C MET A 788 43.06 2.53 -4.86
N MET A 789 41.80 2.31 -4.52
CA MET A 789 40.89 1.41 -5.24
C MET A 789 39.62 2.16 -5.65
N TRP A 790 39.08 1.82 -6.83
CA TRP A 790 37.89 2.45 -7.39
C TRP A 790 37.09 1.46 -8.25
N ILE A 791 35.97 1.90 -8.81
CA ILE A 791 35.06 1.07 -9.62
C ILE A 791 35.63 0.97 -11.06
N SER A 792 36.68 0.16 -11.23
CA SER A 792 37.22 -0.22 -12.54
C SER A 792 36.44 -1.39 -13.14
N GLN A 793 36.68 -1.72 -14.42
CA GLN A 793 36.05 -2.88 -15.05
C GLN A 793 36.48 -4.19 -14.36
N GLU A 794 37.75 -4.32 -14.01
CA GLU A 794 38.27 -5.49 -13.29
C GLU A 794 37.60 -5.63 -11.92
N PHE A 795 37.31 -4.50 -11.26
CA PHE A 795 36.59 -4.47 -9.99
C PHE A 795 35.15 -4.94 -10.15
N ILE A 796 34.44 -4.45 -11.17
CA ILE A 796 33.06 -4.87 -11.48
C ILE A 796 33.01 -6.37 -11.75
N ASP A 797 33.90 -6.88 -12.60
CA ASP A 797 33.98 -8.31 -12.94
C ASP A 797 34.26 -9.16 -11.69
N ALA A 798 35.11 -8.67 -10.79
CA ALA A 798 35.43 -9.35 -9.54
C ALA A 798 34.26 -9.36 -8.54
N LEU A 799 33.44 -8.30 -8.48
CA LEU A 799 32.20 -8.29 -7.68
C LEU A 799 31.17 -9.31 -8.18
N ALA A 800 31.02 -9.43 -9.50
CA ALA A 800 30.14 -10.42 -10.14
C ALA A 800 30.68 -11.86 -9.99
N GLY A 801 32.01 -12.03 -9.92
CA GLY A 801 32.67 -13.31 -9.67
C GLY A 801 32.66 -13.80 -8.21
N GLY A 802 32.25 -12.94 -7.26
CA GLY A 802 32.10 -13.27 -5.84
C GLY A 802 33.39 -13.31 -5.03
N VAL A 803 33.31 -13.85 -3.80
CA VAL A 803 34.36 -13.70 -2.76
C VAL A 803 35.76 -14.07 -3.25
N GLY A 804 35.90 -15.18 -3.98
CA GLY A 804 37.21 -15.63 -4.48
C GLY A 804 37.82 -14.69 -5.52
N ALA A 805 37.00 -14.18 -6.45
CA ALA A 805 37.45 -13.28 -7.50
C ALA A 805 37.87 -11.92 -6.92
N LEU A 806 37.04 -11.35 -6.03
CA LEU A 806 37.36 -10.10 -5.35
C LEU A 806 38.63 -10.22 -4.48
N LYS A 807 38.79 -11.35 -3.78
CA LYS A 807 40.00 -11.59 -2.99
C LYS A 807 41.26 -11.63 -3.85
N ALA A 808 41.21 -12.33 -4.98
CA ALA A 808 42.35 -12.39 -5.90
C ALA A 808 42.72 -11.02 -6.46
N LEU A 809 41.73 -10.19 -6.81
CA LEU A 809 41.97 -8.82 -7.26
C LEU A 809 42.62 -7.96 -6.18
N ILE A 810 42.12 -8.02 -4.95
CA ILE A 810 42.67 -7.25 -3.82
C ILE A 810 44.12 -7.67 -3.53
N GLU A 811 44.40 -8.98 -3.51
CA GLU A 811 45.77 -9.50 -3.30
C GLU A 811 46.74 -9.06 -4.41
N GLU A 812 46.26 -8.96 -5.65
CA GLU A 812 47.05 -8.44 -6.76
C GLU A 812 47.34 -6.94 -6.61
N VAL A 813 46.33 -6.13 -6.26
CA VAL A 813 46.50 -4.69 -5.99
C VAL A 813 47.48 -4.44 -4.85
N GLU A 814 47.38 -5.20 -3.76
CA GLU A 814 48.32 -5.11 -2.62
C GLU A 814 49.75 -5.50 -3.04
N ARG A 815 49.90 -6.52 -3.89
CA ARG A 815 51.21 -6.93 -4.42
C ARG A 815 51.82 -5.86 -5.33
N GLN A 816 51.03 -5.29 -6.24
CA GLN A 816 51.49 -4.22 -7.14
C GLN A 816 51.88 -2.95 -6.37
N TYR A 817 51.18 -2.64 -5.28
CA TYR A 817 51.51 -1.52 -4.41
C TYR A 817 52.82 -1.74 -3.64
N THR A 818 53.09 -2.97 -3.21
CA THR A 818 54.28 -3.29 -2.39
C THR A 818 55.54 -3.62 -3.21
N LEU A 819 55.41 -4.03 -4.47
CA LEU A 819 56.52 -4.41 -5.36
C LEU A 819 57.60 -3.30 -5.50
N PRO A 820 57.26 -2.02 -5.78
CA PRO A 820 58.25 -0.96 -5.95
C PRO A 820 59.02 -0.66 -4.66
N MET A 821 58.39 -0.87 -3.51
CA MET A 821 59.00 -0.69 -2.19
C MET A 821 60.02 -1.80 -1.90
N LEU A 822 59.70 -3.04 -2.28
CA LEU A 822 60.61 -4.18 -2.15
C LEU A 822 61.81 -4.06 -3.12
N GLU A 823 61.58 -3.67 -4.38
CA GLU A 823 62.64 -3.44 -5.37
C GLU A 823 63.58 -2.28 -4.96
N ALA A 824 63.04 -1.24 -4.31
CA ALA A 824 63.85 -0.14 -3.77
C ALA A 824 64.72 -0.59 -2.58
N ILE A 825 64.20 -1.48 -1.72
CA ILE A 825 64.94 -2.07 -0.60
C ILE A 825 66.05 -3.00 -1.11
N GLU A 826 65.79 -3.82 -2.13
CA GLU A 826 66.79 -4.70 -2.75
C GLU A 826 67.91 -3.90 -3.44
N ARG A 827 67.60 -2.81 -4.16
CA ARG A 827 68.62 -1.92 -4.76
C ARG A 827 69.51 -1.23 -3.73
N LEU A 828 68.98 -0.94 -2.53
CA LEU A 828 69.76 -0.38 -1.41
C LEU A 828 70.61 -1.44 -0.70
N GLY A 829 70.20 -2.72 -0.71
CA GLY A 829 70.98 -3.84 -0.17
C GLY A 829 72.17 -4.25 -1.04
N GLU A 830 72.12 -4.02 -2.36
CA GLU A 830 73.22 -4.30 -3.29
C GLU A 830 74.32 -3.20 -3.30
N THR A 831 74.13 -2.10 -2.57
CA THR A 831 75.11 -1.00 -2.48
C THR A 831 75.86 -0.92 -1.13
N THR A 832 75.77 -1.94 -0.28
CA THR A 832 76.58 -2.09 0.96
C THR A 832 77.74 -3.05 0.83
#